data_AF-C5KAB6-F1
#
_entry.id   AF-C5KAB6-F1
#
_cell.length_a   1.000
_cell.length_b   1.000
_cell.length_c   1.000
_cell.angle_alpha   90.00
_cell.angle_beta   90.00
_cell.angle_gamma   90.00
#
_symmetry.space_group_name_H-M   'P 1'
#
loop_
_entity.id
_entity.type
_entity.pdbx_description
1 polymer ?
#
loop_
_entity_poly.entity_id
_entity_poly.type
_entity_poly.pdbx_seq_one_letter_code
_entity_poly.pdbx_strand_id
1 'polypeptide(L)'
;MSPICGGLSEARPVSDSVRRLCEQLRPAMEQSNKANAAFTEFEPISYKSQVVAGTNYFVKIKVGPEDFAHVRIFQSLTCTAASRRLFSHSCPVSEDSSSSSSCSSCQTGCGGSTWYLGAEDEAASSNPYVQWFDLHMNNRAITRGFKFDRHFGSPSELDPLYVVELDNLAMCSQKTNFLNPLLKAKIIRLLRDFGNKKDVERYARYVMQRQRSRSSTELPRVLSSAFLPEKEEDKEKSRLDRITKGQHFQELKHTMPELFDPEKSQEISELQRLSIAHAEDSRHRLYQQFYSPEAAVAYLAHRFPPAYAVNFRVLHEVMKRCPDFKPTSILDYGSGPAPSVCAAADVWGQRLIKRVVCVEPSLHMKQMGKYILSDYSANVEWSSQLYDGKNQRQSIITVSYVLMHLKGQEARDLLIRNLWNRLEDGGVLVVIEAGTPTGFRFIHHIRELFIMQLPNKAFHFVAPCPHESMCPLATTGRDWCHFHQGVKRLPHYVYNKGSQARHVEWEKFSFLVVRKGEGPRQKYSKEEDALTAAERSYFWPRLLMPPIKAGGHTLVDACSAPNNFERLSVSKAKPHTMGYRFSRKVMWGDLWRFPKRVNRRNAREYVPDETKRHLERLAKKAYENIRGKKGREVGTTKEEFKEEKRDESLHYGK
;
A
#
# COMPACT_ATOMS: atom_id res chain seq x y z
N MET A 1 24.38 -42.59 -2.86
CA MET A 1 24.41 -41.18 -3.33
C MET A 1 22.99 -40.64 -3.35
N SER A 2 22.66 -39.69 -2.47
CA SER A 2 21.32 -39.10 -2.40
C SER A 2 21.06 -38.17 -3.59
N PRO A 3 19.88 -38.21 -4.23
CA PRO A 3 19.58 -37.37 -5.39
C PRO A 3 19.54 -35.89 -4.99
N ILE A 4 20.31 -35.06 -5.69
CA ILE A 4 20.33 -33.60 -5.55
C ILE A 4 19.01 -33.05 -6.08
N CYS A 5 18.24 -32.33 -5.25
CA CYS A 5 17.01 -31.66 -5.68
C CYS A 5 17.29 -30.73 -6.88
N GLY A 6 16.52 -30.90 -7.96
CA GLY A 6 16.66 -30.16 -9.21
C GLY A 6 17.60 -30.77 -10.26
N GLY A 7 18.44 -31.75 -9.91
CA GLY A 7 19.28 -32.48 -10.88
C GLY A 7 18.52 -33.63 -11.56
N LEU A 8 18.82 -33.89 -12.83
CA LEU A 8 18.39 -35.11 -13.52
C LEU A 8 19.25 -36.29 -13.02
N SER A 9 18.61 -37.42 -12.69
CA SER A 9 19.32 -38.66 -12.40
C SER A 9 19.99 -39.21 -13.65
N GLU A 10 20.97 -40.09 -13.46
CA GLU A 10 21.45 -40.97 -14.54
C GLU A 10 20.30 -41.82 -15.09
N ALA A 11 20.47 -42.29 -16.33
CA ALA A 11 19.49 -43.16 -16.99
C ALA A 11 19.48 -44.52 -16.28
N ARG A 12 18.28 -45.00 -15.94
CA ARG A 12 18.07 -46.29 -15.29
C ARG A 12 17.06 -47.13 -16.08
N PRO A 13 17.12 -48.47 -16.00
CA PRO A 13 16.06 -49.33 -16.54
C PRO A 13 14.73 -48.99 -15.87
N VAL A 14 13.62 -49.11 -16.61
CA VAL A 14 12.29 -48.70 -16.12
C VAL A 14 11.82 -49.58 -14.97
N SER A 15 11.48 -48.95 -13.85
CA SER A 15 10.86 -49.62 -12.69
C SER A 15 9.37 -49.88 -12.92
N ASP A 16 8.81 -50.87 -12.23
CA ASP A 16 7.38 -51.23 -12.33
C ASP A 16 6.43 -50.05 -12.06
N SER A 17 6.83 -49.15 -11.17
CA SER A 17 6.07 -47.92 -10.86
C SER A 17 6.00 -46.95 -12.05
N VAL A 18 7.08 -46.81 -12.81
CA VAL A 18 7.15 -45.93 -13.98
C VAL A 18 6.48 -46.60 -15.19
N ARG A 19 6.58 -47.94 -15.31
CA ARG A 19 5.86 -48.72 -16.34
C ARG A 19 4.35 -48.54 -16.22
N ARG A 20 3.78 -48.75 -15.03
CA ARG A 20 2.35 -48.53 -14.75
C ARG A 20 1.91 -47.08 -15.04
N LEU A 21 2.77 -46.12 -14.76
CA LEU A 21 2.51 -44.70 -15.00
C LEU A 21 2.53 -44.34 -16.49
N CYS A 22 3.35 -45.03 -17.30
CA CYS A 22 3.31 -44.90 -18.76
C CYS A 22 2.05 -45.56 -19.36
N GLU A 23 1.66 -46.73 -18.86
CA GLU A 23 0.43 -47.42 -19.30
C GLU A 23 -0.83 -46.59 -19.02
N GLN A 24 -0.93 -45.96 -17.85
CA GLN A 24 -2.05 -45.08 -17.49
C GLN A 24 -2.18 -43.86 -18.40
N LEU A 25 -1.07 -43.37 -18.96
CA LEU A 25 -1.03 -42.19 -19.81
C LEU A 25 -1.03 -42.53 -21.30
N ARG A 26 -0.94 -43.82 -21.67
CA ARG A 26 -0.91 -44.30 -23.05
C ARG A 26 -2.08 -43.77 -23.90
N PRO A 27 -3.35 -43.78 -23.44
CA PRO A 27 -4.46 -43.25 -24.26
C PRO A 27 -4.29 -41.78 -24.64
N ALA A 28 -3.78 -40.96 -23.69
CA ALA A 28 -3.51 -39.55 -23.94
C ALA A 28 -2.30 -39.34 -24.88
N MET A 29 -1.33 -40.25 -24.87
CA MET A 29 -0.18 -40.21 -25.79
C MET A 29 -0.57 -40.59 -27.22
N GLU A 30 -1.43 -41.60 -27.39
CA GLU A 30 -1.92 -42.03 -28.71
C GLU A 30 -2.81 -40.95 -29.34
N GLN A 31 -3.68 -40.32 -28.54
CA GLN A 31 -4.56 -39.22 -28.97
C GLN A 31 -3.81 -37.91 -29.29
N SER A 32 -2.55 -37.78 -28.87
CA SER A 32 -1.70 -36.61 -29.15
C SER A 32 -0.60 -36.91 -30.18
N ASN A 33 -0.59 -38.11 -30.76
CA ASN A 33 0.27 -38.45 -31.88
C ASN A 33 -0.26 -37.77 -33.17
N LYS A 34 0.63 -37.24 -34.03
CA LYS A 34 0.26 -36.42 -35.20
C LYS A 34 -0.68 -37.14 -36.20
N ALA A 35 -0.72 -38.46 -36.17
CA ALA A 35 -1.58 -39.30 -37.01
C ALA A 35 -2.87 -39.78 -36.30
N ASN A 36 -3.09 -39.44 -35.02
CA ASN A 36 -4.20 -39.95 -34.20
C ASN A 36 -4.32 -41.49 -34.25
N ALA A 37 -3.17 -42.17 -34.35
CA ALA A 37 -3.08 -43.62 -34.52
C ALA A 37 -2.47 -44.28 -33.27
N ALA A 38 -2.96 -45.48 -32.95
CA ALA A 38 -2.43 -46.31 -31.85
C ALA A 38 -0.97 -46.71 -32.13
N PHE A 39 -0.15 -46.78 -31.08
CA PHE A 39 1.24 -47.24 -31.23
C PHE A 39 1.27 -48.75 -31.51
N THR A 40 2.08 -49.18 -32.48
CA THR A 40 2.22 -50.60 -32.87
C THR A 40 2.96 -51.40 -31.81
N GLU A 41 3.95 -50.80 -31.14
CA GLU A 41 4.59 -51.29 -29.93
C GLU A 41 4.44 -50.25 -28.82
N PHE A 42 4.55 -50.62 -27.54
CA PHE A 42 4.57 -49.63 -26.44
C PHE A 42 5.37 -50.16 -25.26
N GLU A 43 6.69 -50.03 -25.35
CA GLU A 43 7.61 -50.53 -24.32
C GLU A 43 8.52 -49.42 -23.75
N PRO A 44 8.33 -49.03 -22.48
CA PRO A 44 9.24 -48.12 -21.79
C PRO A 44 10.62 -48.78 -21.55
N ILE A 45 11.69 -48.20 -22.11
CA ILE A 45 13.04 -48.79 -22.08
C ILE A 45 13.89 -48.23 -20.95
N SER A 46 13.94 -46.90 -20.82
CA SER A 46 14.76 -46.24 -19.79
C SER A 46 14.11 -44.95 -19.31
N TYR A 47 14.47 -44.54 -18.09
CA TYR A 47 14.02 -43.26 -17.55
C TYR A 47 15.10 -42.51 -16.78
N LYS A 48 14.95 -41.18 -16.75
CA LYS A 48 15.62 -40.28 -15.82
C LYS A 48 14.57 -39.62 -14.93
N SER A 49 14.94 -39.30 -13.70
CA SER A 49 14.05 -38.63 -12.75
C SER A 49 14.64 -37.31 -12.28
N GLN A 50 13.78 -36.34 -11.95
CA GLN A 50 14.17 -35.06 -11.40
C GLN A 50 13.20 -34.67 -10.30
N VAL A 51 13.70 -34.57 -9.07
CA VAL A 51 12.91 -34.16 -7.90
C VAL A 51 12.74 -32.62 -7.91
N VAL A 52 11.49 -32.18 -7.89
CA VAL A 52 11.03 -30.77 -7.85
C VAL A 52 9.95 -30.63 -6.76
N ALA A 53 8.86 -29.87 -6.95
CA ALA A 53 7.67 -29.90 -6.07
C ALA A 53 6.80 -31.18 -6.26
N GLY A 54 7.45 -32.30 -6.62
CA GLY A 54 6.93 -33.49 -7.28
C GLY A 54 8.09 -34.22 -7.95
N THR A 55 7.83 -35.24 -8.76
CA THR A 55 8.87 -35.94 -9.54
C THR A 55 8.56 -35.80 -11.03
N ASN A 56 9.51 -35.25 -11.79
CA ASN A 56 9.51 -35.35 -13.24
C ASN A 56 10.20 -36.66 -13.65
N TYR A 57 9.55 -37.46 -14.50
CA TYR A 57 10.13 -38.61 -15.18
C TYR A 57 10.31 -38.26 -16.66
N PHE A 58 11.48 -38.59 -17.20
CA PHE A 58 11.80 -38.47 -18.62
C PHE A 58 12.03 -39.88 -19.14
N VAL A 59 11.08 -40.42 -19.90
CA VAL A 59 11.03 -41.84 -20.29
C VAL A 59 11.24 -41.97 -21.79
N LYS A 60 12.13 -42.87 -22.22
CA LYS A 60 12.25 -43.33 -23.63
C LYS A 60 11.35 -44.56 -23.79
N ILE A 61 10.39 -44.49 -24.70
CA ILE A 61 9.40 -45.55 -24.97
C ILE A 61 9.54 -45.99 -26.42
N LYS A 62 9.70 -47.29 -26.67
CA LYS A 62 9.64 -47.88 -28.01
C LYS A 62 8.18 -47.94 -28.47
N VAL A 63 7.89 -47.30 -29.60
CA VAL A 63 6.52 -47.14 -30.12
C VAL A 63 6.29 -47.84 -31.46
N GLY A 64 7.34 -48.38 -32.06
CA GLY A 64 7.33 -49.19 -33.28
C GLY A 64 8.69 -49.87 -33.48
N PRO A 65 8.89 -50.65 -34.56
CA PRO A 65 10.08 -51.48 -34.76
C PRO A 65 11.41 -50.72 -34.59
N GLU A 66 11.46 -49.49 -35.11
CA GLU A 66 12.63 -48.60 -35.09
C GLU A 66 12.29 -47.19 -34.53
N ASP A 67 11.14 -47.03 -33.87
CA ASP A 67 10.62 -45.73 -33.44
C ASP A 67 10.59 -45.56 -31.92
N PHE A 68 11.08 -44.42 -31.44
CA PHE A 68 11.11 -44.08 -30.01
C PHE A 68 10.44 -42.74 -29.69
N ALA A 69 9.57 -42.74 -28.69
CA ALA A 69 8.97 -41.55 -28.10
C ALA A 69 9.71 -41.16 -26.81
N HIS A 70 10.02 -39.87 -26.66
CA HIS A 70 10.54 -39.32 -25.40
C HIS A 70 9.44 -38.54 -24.70
N VAL A 71 9.09 -38.98 -23.49
CA VAL A 71 7.93 -38.47 -22.75
C VAL A 71 8.35 -37.88 -21.41
N ARG A 72 7.84 -36.69 -21.10
CA ARG A 72 8.00 -36.06 -19.79
C ARG A 72 6.71 -36.15 -18.98
N ILE A 73 6.78 -36.85 -17.86
CA ILE A 73 5.65 -37.11 -16.97
C ILE A 73 5.90 -36.47 -15.61
N PHE A 74 4.93 -35.73 -15.08
CA PHE A 74 5.03 -35.13 -13.75
C PHE A 74 4.08 -35.80 -12.76
N GLN A 75 4.63 -36.18 -11.61
CA GLN A 75 3.90 -36.76 -10.49
C GLN A 75 3.98 -35.83 -9.26
N SER A 76 2.83 -35.35 -8.76
CA SER A 76 2.76 -34.55 -7.53
C SER A 76 3.15 -35.37 -6.28
N LEU A 77 3.55 -34.69 -5.20
CA LEU A 77 3.84 -35.28 -3.88
C LEU A 77 2.58 -35.70 -3.10
N THR A 78 1.40 -35.26 -3.52
CA THR A 78 0.11 -35.64 -2.92
C THR A 78 -0.44 -36.90 -3.58
N CYS A 79 -0.59 -37.98 -2.83
CA CYS A 79 -1.05 -39.29 -3.31
C CYS A 79 -2.57 -39.34 -3.62
N THR A 80 -3.09 -38.44 -4.45
CA THR A 80 -4.44 -38.55 -5.04
C THR A 80 -4.35 -38.73 -6.55
N ALA A 81 -5.18 -39.63 -7.10
CA ALA A 81 -5.16 -40.03 -8.51
C ALA A 81 -5.39 -38.86 -9.50
N ALA A 82 -6.03 -37.77 -9.05
CA ALA A 82 -6.36 -36.59 -9.86
C ALA A 82 -5.22 -35.56 -10.03
N SER A 83 -3.97 -35.87 -9.67
CA SER A 83 -2.84 -34.91 -9.65
C SER A 83 -1.63 -35.31 -10.52
N ARG A 84 -1.84 -36.06 -11.60
CA ARG A 84 -0.78 -36.52 -12.53
C ARG A 84 -0.94 -35.81 -13.88
N ARG A 85 0.15 -35.21 -14.42
CA ARG A 85 0.09 -34.38 -15.63
C ARG A 85 1.19 -34.75 -16.63
N LEU A 86 0.82 -34.85 -17.91
CA LEU A 86 1.75 -34.89 -19.04
C LEU A 86 2.15 -33.46 -19.40
N PHE A 87 3.45 -33.14 -19.46
CA PHE A 87 3.92 -31.78 -19.76
C PHE A 87 4.35 -31.58 -21.21
N SER A 88 4.93 -32.61 -21.85
CA SER A 88 5.38 -32.56 -23.25
C SER A 88 5.82 -33.94 -23.76
N HIS A 89 5.62 -34.23 -25.05
CA HIS A 89 6.23 -35.34 -25.80
C HIS A 89 6.94 -34.81 -27.05
N SER A 90 8.00 -35.48 -27.50
CA SER A 90 8.56 -35.29 -28.85
C SER A 90 8.20 -36.48 -29.75
N CYS A 91 7.83 -36.19 -30.99
CA CYS A 91 7.56 -37.20 -32.04
C CYS A 91 8.80 -38.09 -32.30
N PRO A 92 8.59 -39.30 -32.87
CA PRO A 92 9.68 -40.25 -33.09
C PRO A 92 10.78 -39.66 -33.97
N VAL A 93 12.01 -39.92 -33.57
CA VAL A 93 13.23 -39.58 -34.32
C VAL A 93 13.99 -40.90 -34.48
N SER A 94 14.32 -41.26 -35.72
CA SER A 94 15.18 -42.40 -36.04
C SER A 94 16.57 -42.23 -35.44
N GLU A 95 17.25 -43.33 -35.12
CA GLU A 95 18.34 -43.38 -34.13
C GLU A 95 19.65 -42.63 -34.47
N ASP A 96 19.74 -41.93 -35.61
CA ASP A 96 20.98 -41.27 -36.05
C ASP A 96 20.85 -39.73 -36.12
N SER A 97 21.12 -39.04 -35.00
CA SER A 97 21.70 -37.68 -35.02
C SER A 97 22.22 -37.25 -33.65
N SER A 98 23.37 -37.80 -33.26
CA SER A 98 24.23 -37.22 -32.24
C SER A 98 25.07 -36.09 -32.84
N SER A 99 24.67 -34.83 -32.68
CA SER A 99 25.65 -33.73 -32.54
C SER A 99 25.00 -32.42 -32.09
N SER A 100 25.70 -31.77 -31.17
CA SER A 100 25.52 -30.41 -30.72
C SER A 100 25.72 -29.42 -31.88
N SER A 101 24.70 -28.64 -32.23
CA SER A 101 24.90 -27.35 -32.90
C SER A 101 23.70 -26.43 -32.68
N SER A 102 24.01 -25.21 -32.23
CA SER A 102 23.10 -24.07 -32.16
C SER A 102 22.48 -23.76 -33.52
N CYS A 103 21.16 -23.95 -33.67
CA CYS A 103 20.42 -23.49 -34.85
C CYS A 103 19.82 -22.10 -34.59
N SER A 104 20.47 -21.10 -35.15
CA SER A 104 20.05 -19.71 -35.22
C SER A 104 19.16 -19.47 -36.44
N SER A 105 17.92 -19.96 -36.45
CA SER A 105 16.88 -19.49 -37.40
C SER A 105 15.54 -20.20 -37.15
N CYS A 106 14.70 -19.66 -36.27
CA CYS A 106 13.26 -19.98 -36.21
C CYS A 106 12.53 -18.81 -35.53
N GLN A 107 12.31 -17.73 -36.28
CA GLN A 107 11.27 -16.75 -35.97
C GLN A 107 9.95 -17.31 -36.49
N THR A 108 9.14 -17.94 -35.63
CA THR A 108 7.66 -18.03 -35.68
C THR A 108 7.20 -18.95 -34.55
N GLY A 109 6.13 -18.54 -33.86
CA GLY A 109 5.68 -19.19 -32.63
C GLY A 109 5.10 -20.59 -32.84
N CYS A 110 5.46 -21.51 -31.94
CA CYS A 110 4.71 -22.72 -31.66
C CYS A 110 4.39 -22.75 -30.15
N GLY A 111 3.13 -22.47 -29.81
CA GLY A 111 2.63 -22.54 -28.45
C GLY A 111 2.34 -24.00 -28.06
N GLY A 112 2.92 -24.45 -26.95
CA GLY A 112 2.53 -25.73 -26.34
C GLY A 112 1.18 -25.60 -25.64
N SER A 113 0.19 -26.38 -26.07
CA SER A 113 -1.11 -26.53 -25.38
C SER A 113 -0.97 -27.55 -24.23
N THR A 114 -1.40 -27.17 -23.02
CA THR A 114 -1.55 -28.07 -21.86
C THR A 114 -3.01 -28.52 -21.77
N TRP A 115 -3.28 -29.82 -21.67
CA TRP A 115 -4.65 -30.35 -21.57
C TRP A 115 -4.91 -31.01 -20.20
N TYR A 116 -6.14 -30.89 -19.69
CA TYR A 116 -6.61 -31.41 -18.41
C TYR A 116 -7.70 -32.47 -18.66
N LEU A 117 -7.62 -33.61 -17.97
CA LEU A 117 -8.76 -34.52 -17.81
C LEU A 117 -9.62 -33.99 -16.64
N GLY A 118 -10.82 -33.51 -16.94
CA GLY A 118 -11.85 -33.18 -15.94
C GLY A 118 -12.82 -34.35 -15.80
N ALA A 119 -13.04 -34.82 -14.58
CA ALA A 119 -14.23 -35.59 -14.25
C ALA A 119 -15.37 -34.59 -14.00
N GLU A 120 -16.51 -34.82 -14.64
CA GLU A 120 -17.74 -34.04 -14.46
C GLU A 120 -18.35 -34.40 -13.10
N ASP A 121 -18.58 -33.40 -12.25
CA ASP A 121 -19.55 -33.50 -11.15
C ASP A 121 -20.35 -32.18 -11.08
N GLU A 122 -21.66 -32.32 -11.19
CA GLU A 122 -22.66 -31.26 -11.14
C GLU A 122 -22.88 -30.77 -9.70
N ALA A 123 -22.66 -29.47 -9.42
CA ALA A 123 -23.35 -28.76 -8.33
C ALA A 123 -23.22 -27.21 -8.43
N ALA A 124 -24.32 -26.60 -8.85
CA ALA A 124 -24.89 -25.27 -8.58
C ALA A 124 -24.07 -24.11 -7.96
N SER A 125 -24.22 -22.95 -8.62
CA SER A 125 -24.32 -21.59 -8.04
C SER A 125 -23.10 -21.03 -7.29
N SER A 126 -22.08 -20.59 -8.04
CA SER A 126 -21.11 -19.63 -7.51
C SER A 126 -20.68 -18.61 -8.58
N ASN A 127 -20.52 -17.38 -8.11
CA ASN A 127 -20.24 -16.18 -8.89
C ASN A 127 -18.96 -16.34 -9.75
N PRO A 128 -19.01 -16.13 -11.08
CA PRO A 128 -17.87 -16.34 -11.99
C PRO A 128 -16.65 -15.44 -11.70
N TYR A 129 -16.79 -14.44 -10.82
CA TYR A 129 -15.69 -13.60 -10.37
C TYR A 129 -14.78 -14.26 -9.32
N VAL A 130 -15.30 -15.17 -8.49
CA VAL A 130 -14.50 -15.86 -7.45
C VAL A 130 -13.56 -16.87 -8.10
N GLN A 131 -14.03 -17.61 -9.11
CA GLN A 131 -13.20 -18.51 -9.88
C GLN A 131 -12.14 -17.77 -10.70
N TRP A 132 -12.44 -16.61 -11.29
CA TRP A 132 -11.44 -15.83 -12.01
C TRP A 132 -10.34 -15.27 -11.09
N PHE A 133 -10.71 -14.84 -9.86
CA PHE A 133 -9.76 -14.37 -8.85
C PHE A 133 -8.88 -15.49 -8.28
N ASP A 134 -9.43 -16.68 -8.00
CA ASP A 134 -8.67 -17.83 -7.52
C ASP A 134 -7.74 -18.41 -8.61
N LEU A 135 -8.16 -18.41 -9.88
CA LEU A 135 -7.34 -18.88 -11.01
C LEU A 135 -6.18 -17.94 -11.38
N HIS A 136 -6.26 -16.63 -11.08
CA HIS A 136 -5.21 -15.65 -11.46
C HIS A 136 -4.26 -15.25 -10.33
N MET A 137 -4.63 -15.47 -9.05
CA MET A 137 -3.72 -15.26 -7.92
C MET A 137 -2.91 -16.52 -7.55
N ASN A 138 -3.43 -17.73 -7.79
CA ASN A 138 -2.68 -18.96 -7.50
C ASN A 138 -1.72 -19.40 -8.62
N ASN A 139 -1.75 -18.79 -9.81
CA ASN A 139 -0.95 -19.25 -10.96
C ASN A 139 0.16 -18.30 -11.41
N ARG A 140 0.68 -17.45 -10.51
CA ARG A 140 2.00 -16.83 -10.68
C ARG A 140 2.97 -17.35 -9.63
N ALA A 141 3.26 -18.64 -9.71
CA ALA A 141 4.50 -19.18 -9.16
C ALA A 141 5.67 -18.43 -9.81
N ILE A 142 6.27 -17.51 -9.06
CA ILE A 142 7.52 -16.86 -9.41
C ILE A 142 8.56 -17.96 -9.58
N THR A 143 8.98 -18.25 -10.81
CA THR A 143 10.17 -19.07 -11.07
C THR A 143 11.37 -18.38 -10.44
N ARG A 144 11.83 -18.88 -9.28
CA ARG A 144 13.09 -18.51 -8.65
C ARG A 144 14.20 -19.32 -9.32
N GLY A 145 15.13 -18.64 -9.98
CA GLY A 145 16.45 -19.22 -10.23
C GLY A 145 17.17 -19.35 -8.87
N PHE A 146 17.52 -20.57 -8.47
CA PHE A 146 18.36 -20.81 -7.31
C PHE A 146 19.82 -20.72 -7.76
N LYS A 147 20.49 -19.63 -7.38
CA LYS A 147 21.95 -19.58 -7.33
C LYS A 147 22.34 -19.95 -5.89
N PHE A 148 23.06 -21.05 -5.73
CA PHE A 148 23.57 -21.49 -4.43
C PHE A 148 24.69 -20.53 -4.00
N ASP A 149 24.34 -19.56 -3.14
CA ASP A 149 25.32 -18.77 -2.42
C ASP A 149 25.50 -19.39 -1.02
N ARG A 150 26.77 -19.51 -0.61
CA ARG A 150 27.30 -20.12 0.63
C ARG A 150 26.41 -19.84 1.85
N HIS A 151 26.05 -20.92 2.56
CA HIS A 151 25.40 -20.85 3.86
C HIS A 151 26.29 -20.09 4.85
N PHE A 152 25.87 -18.87 5.19
CA PHE A 152 26.28 -18.20 6.42
C PHE A 152 25.09 -18.32 7.39
N GLY A 153 25.33 -18.94 8.54
CA GLY A 153 24.31 -19.18 9.57
C GLY A 153 23.69 -17.88 10.08
N SER A 154 22.35 -17.83 10.07
CA SER A 154 21.48 -17.07 10.99
C SER A 154 20.01 -17.18 10.54
N PRO A 155 19.07 -16.96 11.46
CA PRO A 155 18.59 -17.92 12.45
C PRO A 155 17.73 -19.04 11.82
N SER A 156 17.64 -20.14 12.52
CA SER A 156 16.75 -21.27 12.25
C SER A 156 15.25 -20.86 12.24
N GLU A 157 14.40 -21.73 11.65
CA GLU A 157 13.02 -22.02 12.10
C GLU A 157 11.79 -21.19 11.64
N LEU A 158 11.81 -20.31 10.64
CA LEU A 158 10.54 -19.73 10.13
C LEU A 158 9.95 -20.52 8.95
N ASP A 159 8.68 -20.92 9.08
CA ASP A 159 7.89 -21.55 8.02
C ASP A 159 7.91 -20.71 6.73
N PRO A 160 8.29 -21.28 5.56
CA PRO A 160 8.25 -20.58 4.28
C PRO A 160 6.91 -19.89 3.97
N LEU A 161 5.78 -20.46 4.39
CA LEU A 161 4.46 -19.84 4.17
C LEU A 161 4.30 -18.57 4.99
N TYR A 162 4.73 -18.58 6.25
CA TYR A 162 4.74 -17.41 7.12
C TYR A 162 5.64 -16.30 6.57
N VAL A 163 6.79 -16.64 5.99
CA VAL A 163 7.67 -15.65 5.32
C VAL A 163 6.98 -14.99 4.12
N VAL A 164 6.21 -15.77 3.34
CA VAL A 164 5.41 -15.25 2.23
C VAL A 164 4.29 -14.33 2.74
N GLU A 165 3.64 -14.70 3.84
CA GLU A 165 2.64 -13.86 4.51
C GLU A 165 3.23 -12.50 4.92
N LEU A 166 4.39 -12.50 5.57
CA LEU A 166 5.10 -11.27 5.96
C LEU A 166 5.48 -10.40 4.74
N ASP A 167 6.00 -11.01 3.68
CA ASP A 167 6.35 -10.30 2.44
C ASP A 167 5.09 -9.71 1.78
N ASN A 168 4.01 -10.48 1.71
CA ASN A 168 2.74 -10.03 1.16
C ASN A 168 2.20 -8.86 1.97
N LEU A 169 2.18 -8.97 3.30
CA LEU A 169 1.70 -7.91 4.17
C LEU A 169 2.52 -6.63 4.01
N ALA A 170 3.84 -6.76 3.83
CA ALA A 170 4.72 -5.62 3.65
C ALA A 170 4.47 -4.85 2.34
N MET A 171 3.99 -5.52 1.29
CA MET A 171 3.63 -4.91 0.00
C MET A 171 2.21 -4.31 0.06
N CYS A 172 2.04 -3.17 0.72
CA CYS A 172 0.75 -2.45 0.80
C CYS A 172 0.38 -1.75 -0.50
N SER A 173 1.37 -1.28 -1.26
CA SER A 173 1.17 -0.50 -2.47
C SER A 173 0.71 -1.39 -3.61
N GLN A 174 -0.10 -0.83 -4.49
CA GLN A 174 -0.58 -1.52 -5.68
C GLN A 174 0.04 -0.90 -6.93
N LYS A 175 0.17 -1.73 -7.98
CA LYS A 175 0.52 -1.25 -9.32
C LYS A 175 -0.69 -0.52 -9.92
N THR A 176 -0.80 -0.44 -11.24
CA THR A 176 -1.95 0.16 -11.90
C THR A 176 -3.25 -0.58 -11.57
N ASN A 177 -4.21 0.13 -11.00
CA ASN A 177 -5.54 -0.36 -10.72
C ASN A 177 -6.46 -0.16 -11.94
N PHE A 178 -7.52 -0.97 -11.98
CA PHE A 178 -8.57 -0.90 -12.99
C PHE A 178 -9.90 -0.65 -12.28
N LEU A 179 -10.80 0.07 -12.95
CA LEU A 179 -12.17 0.14 -12.51
C LEU A 179 -12.83 -1.23 -12.62
N ASN A 180 -13.70 -1.56 -11.66
CA ASN A 180 -14.65 -2.66 -11.77
C ASN A 180 -15.37 -2.59 -13.14
N PRO A 181 -15.44 -3.69 -13.92
CA PRO A 181 -16.05 -3.68 -15.25
C PRO A 181 -17.49 -3.17 -15.27
N LEU A 182 -18.30 -3.51 -14.26
CA LEU A 182 -19.69 -3.04 -14.16
C LEU A 182 -19.75 -1.53 -13.95
N LEU A 183 -18.92 -1.03 -13.02
CA LEU A 183 -18.80 0.40 -12.73
C LEU A 183 -18.29 1.19 -13.94
N LYS A 184 -17.28 0.64 -14.64
CA LYS A 184 -16.77 1.19 -15.88
C LYS A 184 -17.86 1.25 -16.97
N ALA A 185 -18.66 0.19 -17.10
CA ALA A 185 -19.76 0.15 -18.07
C ALA A 185 -20.82 1.22 -17.77
N LYS A 186 -21.19 1.41 -16.51
CA LYS A 186 -22.11 2.49 -16.09
C LYS A 186 -21.59 3.87 -16.45
N ILE A 187 -20.32 4.16 -16.14
CA ILE A 187 -19.71 5.46 -16.46
C ILE A 187 -19.68 5.67 -17.98
N ILE A 188 -19.32 4.65 -18.76
CA ILE A 188 -19.30 4.73 -20.23
C ILE A 188 -20.70 4.96 -20.78
N ARG A 189 -21.72 4.26 -20.27
CA ARG A 189 -23.12 4.43 -20.67
C ARG A 189 -23.57 5.86 -20.42
N LEU A 190 -23.36 6.35 -19.20
CA LEU A 190 -23.73 7.71 -18.83
C LEU A 190 -23.04 8.76 -19.70
N LEU A 191 -21.76 8.57 -20.05
CA LEU A 191 -21.04 9.48 -20.95
C LEU A 191 -21.51 9.44 -22.40
N ARG A 192 -22.09 8.33 -22.86
CA ARG A 192 -22.66 8.20 -24.21
C ARG A 192 -24.04 8.82 -24.28
N ASP A 193 -24.83 8.65 -23.23
CA ASP A 193 -26.21 9.14 -23.16
C ASP A 193 -26.25 10.66 -22.86
N PHE A 194 -25.21 11.19 -22.21
CA PHE A 194 -25.16 12.58 -21.77
C PHE A 194 -24.51 13.53 -22.79
N GLY A 195 -25.35 14.29 -23.49
CA GLY A 195 -24.96 15.51 -24.23
C GLY A 195 -23.90 15.32 -25.31
N ASN A 196 -23.32 16.44 -25.78
CA ASN A 196 -22.23 16.42 -26.76
C ASN A 196 -20.88 16.17 -26.05
N LYS A 197 -20.20 15.09 -26.45
CA LYS A 197 -18.86 14.71 -25.95
C LYS A 197 -17.88 15.90 -25.89
N LYS A 198 -17.87 16.76 -26.91
CA LYS A 198 -16.93 17.90 -26.98
C LYS A 198 -17.15 18.91 -25.85
N ASP A 199 -18.39 19.11 -25.43
CA ASP A 199 -18.74 20.07 -24.38
C ASP A 199 -18.36 19.54 -23.00
N VAL A 200 -18.62 18.26 -22.73
CA VAL A 200 -18.17 17.57 -21.49
C VAL A 200 -16.64 17.64 -21.38
N GLU A 201 -15.92 17.40 -22.48
CA GLU A 201 -14.45 17.50 -22.52
C GLU A 201 -13.93 18.93 -22.34
N ARG A 202 -14.59 19.93 -22.92
CA ARG A 202 -14.24 21.35 -22.76
C ARG A 202 -14.45 21.79 -21.31
N TYR A 203 -15.59 21.45 -20.74
CA TYR A 203 -15.92 21.78 -19.36
C TYR A 203 -14.96 21.09 -18.39
N ALA A 204 -14.67 19.81 -18.59
CA ALA A 204 -13.72 19.09 -17.75
C ALA A 204 -12.33 19.72 -17.78
N ARG A 205 -11.83 20.11 -18.97
CA ARG A 205 -10.54 20.82 -19.09
C ARG A 205 -10.53 22.12 -18.29
N TYR A 206 -11.61 22.89 -18.35
CA TYR A 206 -11.75 24.13 -17.58
C TYR A 206 -11.70 23.89 -16.06
N VAL A 207 -12.50 22.94 -15.55
CA VAL A 207 -12.52 22.60 -14.13
C VAL A 207 -11.14 22.09 -13.67
N MET A 208 -10.51 21.24 -14.47
CA MET A 208 -9.23 20.63 -14.11
C MET A 208 -8.07 21.61 -14.19
N GLN A 209 -8.12 22.60 -15.08
CA GLN A 209 -7.14 23.68 -15.09
C GLN A 209 -7.19 24.47 -13.77
N ARG A 210 -8.38 24.72 -13.24
CA ARG A 210 -8.58 25.35 -11.92
C ARG A 210 -8.17 24.47 -10.75
N GLN A 211 -8.44 23.16 -10.79
CA GLN A 211 -7.94 22.25 -9.75
C GLN A 211 -6.42 22.12 -9.80
N ARG A 212 -5.83 22.03 -11.00
CA ARG A 212 -4.38 21.89 -11.19
C ARG A 212 -3.63 23.13 -10.73
N SER A 213 -4.12 24.33 -11.07
CA SER A 213 -3.51 25.59 -10.63
C SER A 213 -3.42 25.69 -9.10
N ARG A 214 -4.35 25.07 -8.36
CA ARG A 214 -4.24 24.92 -6.90
C ARG A 214 -3.11 23.96 -6.51
N SER A 215 -3.08 22.78 -7.11
CA SER A 215 -2.12 21.71 -6.75
C SER A 215 -0.66 21.94 -7.16
N SER A 216 -0.39 22.79 -8.16
CA SER A 216 0.94 22.91 -8.79
C SER A 216 1.70 24.20 -8.50
N THR A 217 1.08 25.17 -7.83
CA THR A 217 1.69 26.49 -7.52
C THR A 217 2.17 26.59 -6.07
N GLU A 218 1.99 25.54 -5.28
CA GLU A 218 2.40 25.49 -3.88
C GLU A 218 3.91 25.27 -3.80
N LEU A 219 4.65 26.30 -3.37
CA LEU A 219 6.02 26.10 -2.90
C LEU A 219 5.97 25.17 -1.69
N PRO A 220 6.91 24.22 -1.54
CA PRO A 220 7.01 23.40 -0.34
C PRO A 220 7.41 24.29 0.85
N ARG A 221 6.42 24.91 1.48
CA ARG A 221 6.50 25.46 2.84
C ARG A 221 5.42 24.75 3.64
N VAL A 222 5.69 23.49 3.93
CA VAL A 222 4.88 22.72 4.86
C VAL A 222 4.98 23.40 6.22
N LEU A 223 3.85 23.63 6.90
CA LEU A 223 3.88 24.18 8.26
C LEU A 223 4.69 23.29 9.17
N SER A 224 5.53 23.90 10.00
CA SER A 224 6.24 23.20 11.05
C SER A 224 5.26 22.49 11.99
N SER A 225 5.66 21.33 12.46
CA SER A 225 4.89 20.55 13.45
C SER A 225 4.67 21.33 14.75
N ALA A 226 3.48 21.15 15.35
CA ALA A 226 3.08 21.68 16.66
C ALA A 226 4.07 21.34 17.77
N PHE A 227 4.70 20.17 17.63
CA PHE A 227 5.61 19.63 18.62
C PHE A 227 7.04 20.19 18.54
N LEU A 228 7.36 21.04 17.55
CA LEU A 228 8.69 21.66 17.49
C LEU A 228 8.82 22.72 18.58
N PRO A 229 9.97 22.81 19.26
CA PRO A 229 10.26 23.97 20.08
C PRO A 229 10.29 25.20 19.17
N GLU A 230 9.68 26.30 19.61
CA GLU A 230 9.94 27.61 19.00
C GLU A 230 11.46 27.82 19.00
N LYS A 231 12.05 28.13 17.83
CA LYS A 231 13.48 28.41 17.79
C LYS A 231 13.76 29.63 18.67
N GLU A 232 14.93 29.71 19.30
CA GLU A 232 15.36 30.97 19.92
C GLU A 232 15.46 32.12 18.90
N GLU A 233 15.67 31.80 17.62
CA GLU A 233 15.54 32.76 16.50
C GLU A 233 14.09 33.20 16.23
N ASP A 234 13.07 32.41 16.61
CA ASP A 234 11.66 32.80 16.56
C ASP A 234 11.23 33.57 17.83
N LYS A 235 11.98 33.43 18.94
CA LYS A 235 11.92 34.39 20.07
C LYS A 235 12.45 35.76 19.65
N GLU A 236 13.35 35.83 18.67
CA GLU A 236 13.65 37.06 17.93
C GLU A 236 12.54 37.40 16.93
N LYS A 237 11.38 37.68 17.50
CA LYS A 237 10.57 38.88 17.25
C LYS A 237 11.45 40.15 17.07
N SER A 238 12.38 40.22 16.11
CA SER A 238 13.34 41.34 15.97
C SER A 238 12.68 42.69 15.61
N ARG A 239 11.39 42.68 15.26
CA ARG A 239 10.55 43.88 15.23
C ARG A 239 9.62 43.99 16.43
N LEU A 240 8.81 42.97 16.71
CA LEU A 240 7.80 43.03 17.77
C LEU A 240 8.40 43.11 19.18
N ASP A 241 9.50 42.40 19.47
CA ASP A 241 10.18 42.42 20.77
C ASP A 241 10.89 43.74 21.00
N ARG A 242 11.54 44.29 19.95
CA ARG A 242 12.09 45.65 19.95
C ARG A 242 11.02 46.72 20.18
N ILE A 243 9.85 46.57 19.57
CA ILE A 243 8.70 47.47 19.76
C ILE A 243 8.12 47.34 21.17
N THR A 244 7.93 46.11 21.68
CA THR A 244 7.38 45.86 23.03
C THR A 244 8.35 46.16 24.18
N LYS A 245 9.65 46.28 23.88
CA LYS A 245 10.68 46.75 24.83
C LYS A 245 10.86 48.28 24.81
N GLY A 246 10.29 48.98 23.83
CA GLY A 246 10.28 50.45 23.80
C GLY A 246 9.43 51.03 24.94
N GLN A 247 9.80 52.21 25.42
CA GLN A 247 9.10 52.89 26.53
C GLN A 247 7.60 53.06 26.28
N HIS A 248 7.18 53.25 25.02
CA HIS A 248 5.78 53.43 24.63
C HIS A 248 4.90 52.18 24.76
N PHE A 249 5.46 50.98 24.98
CA PHE A 249 4.70 49.73 25.11
C PHE A 249 4.75 49.13 26.53
N GLN A 250 5.40 49.81 27.49
CA GLN A 250 5.41 49.35 28.88
C GLN A 250 4.03 49.39 29.53
N GLU A 251 3.20 50.38 29.18
CA GLU A 251 1.81 50.48 29.67
C GLU A 251 0.94 49.31 29.19
N LEU A 252 1.22 48.78 28.00
CA LEU A 252 0.50 47.65 27.39
C LEU A 252 0.77 46.32 28.12
N LYS A 253 1.93 46.19 28.76
CA LYS A 253 2.24 45.05 29.63
C LYS A 253 1.43 45.06 30.93
N HIS A 254 1.11 46.24 31.44
CA HIS A 254 0.27 46.40 32.63
C HIS A 254 -1.21 46.20 32.33
N THR A 255 -1.67 46.56 31.12
CA THR A 255 -3.08 46.43 30.70
C THR A 255 -3.41 45.05 30.13
N MET A 256 -2.44 44.33 29.54
CA MET A 256 -2.65 42.99 28.97
C MET A 256 -1.52 42.01 29.38
N PRO A 257 -1.37 41.69 30.68
CA PRO A 257 -0.30 40.83 31.18
C PRO A 257 -0.31 39.42 30.57
N GLU A 258 -1.49 38.96 30.14
CA GLU A 258 -1.74 37.65 29.54
C GLU A 258 -0.98 37.39 28.23
N LEU A 259 -0.68 38.42 27.44
CA LEU A 259 0.07 38.33 26.18
C LEU A 259 1.57 38.05 26.37
N PHE A 260 2.05 38.15 27.60
CA PHE A 260 3.46 38.03 27.97
C PHE A 260 3.72 36.87 28.94
N ASP A 261 2.71 36.06 29.22
CA ASP A 261 2.80 34.86 30.05
C ASP A 261 3.46 33.72 29.24
N PRO A 262 4.57 33.11 29.72
CA PRO A 262 5.21 31.99 29.05
C PRO A 262 4.33 30.75 28.89
N GLU A 263 3.29 30.55 29.71
CA GLU A 263 2.32 29.47 29.51
C GLU A 263 1.33 29.79 28.37
N LYS A 264 0.87 31.04 28.25
CA LYS A 264 0.06 31.51 27.09
C LYS A 264 0.89 31.73 25.83
N SER A 265 2.22 31.73 25.92
CA SER A 265 3.10 31.73 24.75
C SER A 265 2.95 30.45 23.90
N GLN A 266 2.47 29.34 24.48
CA GLN A 266 2.03 28.18 23.69
C GLN A 266 0.80 28.49 22.82
N GLU A 267 -0.13 29.32 23.29
CA GLU A 267 -1.25 29.83 22.47
C GLU A 267 -0.75 30.73 21.34
N ILE A 268 0.38 31.44 21.53
CA ILE A 268 0.99 32.27 20.49
C ILE A 268 1.54 31.39 19.34
N SER A 269 2.11 30.21 19.63
CA SER A 269 2.51 29.22 18.61
C SER A 269 1.32 28.67 17.82
N GLU A 270 0.20 28.38 18.50
CA GLU A 270 -1.02 27.91 17.85
C GLU A 270 -1.68 29.02 17.02
N LEU A 271 -1.82 30.23 17.58
CA LEU A 271 -2.35 31.41 16.89
C LEU A 271 -1.48 31.80 15.69
N GLN A 272 -0.15 31.74 15.81
CA GLN A 272 0.77 31.93 14.69
C GLN A 272 0.54 30.87 13.61
N ARG A 273 0.42 29.59 13.97
CA ARG A 273 0.13 28.53 13.00
C ARG A 273 -1.24 28.70 12.35
N LEU A 274 -2.27 29.06 13.11
CA LEU A 274 -3.59 29.38 12.60
C LEU A 274 -3.54 30.60 11.69
N SER A 275 -2.76 31.64 12.02
CA SER A 275 -2.60 32.82 11.18
C SER A 275 -1.83 32.54 9.89
N ILE A 276 -0.76 31.73 9.92
CA ILE A 276 -0.07 31.27 8.70
C ILE A 276 -1.00 30.37 7.90
N ALA A 277 -1.73 29.47 8.57
CA ALA A 277 -2.67 28.60 7.91
C ALA A 277 -3.76 29.38 7.19
N HIS A 278 -4.31 30.40 7.86
CA HIS A 278 -5.28 31.34 7.35
C HIS A 278 -4.70 32.22 6.23
N ALA A 279 -3.44 32.66 6.35
CA ALA A 279 -2.75 33.42 5.30
C ALA A 279 -2.54 32.56 4.04
N GLU A 280 -2.12 31.31 4.18
CA GLU A 280 -2.01 30.36 3.05
C GLU A 280 -3.39 30.04 2.45
N ASP A 281 -4.42 29.80 3.29
CA ASP A 281 -5.80 29.61 2.84
C ASP A 281 -6.35 30.86 2.12
N SER A 282 -5.92 32.05 2.53
CA SER A 282 -6.31 33.33 1.92
C SER A 282 -5.57 33.62 0.61
N ARG A 283 -4.29 33.22 0.50
CA ARG A 283 -3.51 33.29 -0.76
C ARG A 283 -4.13 32.43 -1.85
N HIS A 284 -4.67 31.28 -1.47
CA HIS A 284 -5.37 30.38 -2.37
C HIS A 284 -6.87 30.59 -2.25
N ARG A 285 -7.48 31.51 -3.02
CA ARG A 285 -8.95 31.68 -3.08
C ARG A 285 -9.62 30.29 -3.12
N LEU A 286 -10.25 29.89 -2.02
CA LEU A 286 -10.90 28.59 -1.88
C LEU A 286 -12.04 28.54 -2.91
N TYR A 287 -11.77 27.91 -4.05
CA TYR A 287 -12.73 27.77 -5.12
C TYR A 287 -13.79 26.76 -4.70
N GLN A 288 -14.96 27.27 -4.31
CA GLN A 288 -16.13 26.43 -4.08
C GLN A 288 -16.64 25.98 -5.46
N GLN A 289 -16.49 24.68 -5.72
CA GLN A 289 -16.87 24.14 -7.02
C GLN A 289 -18.39 23.97 -7.06
N PHE A 290 -19.04 24.68 -7.98
CA PHE A 290 -20.43 24.43 -8.33
C PHE A 290 -20.48 23.30 -9.36
N TYR A 291 -21.33 22.30 -9.11
CA TYR A 291 -21.49 21.16 -10.00
C TYR A 291 -22.82 21.26 -10.72
N SER A 292 -22.82 21.73 -11.97
CA SER A 292 -23.95 21.55 -12.90
C SER A 292 -24.08 20.06 -13.32
N PRO A 293 -25.14 19.65 -14.03
CA PRO A 293 -25.22 18.30 -14.59
C PRO A 293 -23.98 17.92 -15.42
N GLU A 294 -23.56 18.79 -16.32
CA GLU A 294 -22.37 18.60 -17.18
C GLU A 294 -21.10 18.50 -16.35
N ALA A 295 -21.01 19.30 -15.28
CA ALA A 295 -19.87 19.27 -14.36
C ALA A 295 -19.77 17.94 -13.60
N ALA A 296 -20.91 17.39 -13.18
CA ALA A 296 -20.97 16.12 -12.48
C ALA A 296 -20.57 14.95 -13.40
N VAL A 297 -21.06 14.95 -14.65
CA VAL A 297 -20.67 13.96 -15.66
C VAL A 297 -19.19 14.08 -16.03
N ALA A 298 -18.70 15.30 -16.23
CA ALA A 298 -17.28 15.58 -16.45
C ALA A 298 -16.42 15.08 -15.28
N TYR A 299 -16.88 15.26 -14.04
CA TYR A 299 -16.19 14.74 -12.86
C TYR A 299 -16.15 13.21 -12.84
N LEU A 300 -17.24 12.52 -13.20
CA LEU A 300 -17.26 11.06 -13.33
C LEU A 300 -16.20 10.57 -14.32
N ALA A 301 -16.13 11.14 -15.52
CA ALA A 301 -15.12 10.75 -16.50
C ALA A 301 -13.69 11.03 -16.02
N HIS A 302 -13.48 12.15 -15.34
CA HIS A 302 -12.15 12.67 -15.09
C HIS A 302 -11.57 12.29 -13.74
N ARG A 303 -12.36 12.34 -12.66
CA ARG A 303 -11.91 12.23 -11.27
C ARG A 303 -12.37 10.95 -10.58
N PHE A 304 -13.47 10.33 -11.02
CA PHE A 304 -13.93 9.09 -10.41
C PHE A 304 -12.90 7.95 -10.48
N PRO A 305 -12.28 7.61 -11.65
CA PRO A 305 -11.29 6.54 -11.70
C PRO A 305 -10.10 6.72 -10.74
N PRO A 306 -9.41 7.88 -10.69
CA PRO A 306 -8.31 8.07 -9.75
C PRO A 306 -8.78 8.08 -8.30
N ALA A 307 -9.91 8.71 -7.97
CA ALA A 307 -10.46 8.71 -6.62
C ALA A 307 -10.81 7.30 -6.14
N TYR A 308 -11.46 6.49 -6.97
CA TYR A 308 -11.73 5.08 -6.70
C TYR A 308 -10.44 4.30 -6.45
N ALA A 309 -9.43 4.47 -7.32
CA ALA A 309 -8.19 3.70 -7.22
C ALA A 309 -7.41 4.01 -5.93
N VAL A 310 -7.37 5.28 -5.52
CA VAL A 310 -6.74 5.70 -4.25
C VAL A 310 -7.52 5.15 -3.05
N ASN A 311 -8.85 5.30 -3.02
CA ASN A 311 -9.67 4.72 -1.96
C ASN A 311 -9.48 3.20 -1.87
N PHE A 312 -9.52 2.49 -3.00
CA PHE A 312 -9.30 1.04 -3.06
C PHE A 312 -7.93 0.65 -2.49
N ARG A 313 -6.87 1.36 -2.87
CA ARG A 313 -5.52 1.12 -2.33
C ARG A 313 -5.46 1.31 -0.81
N VAL A 314 -6.02 2.40 -0.30
CA VAL A 314 -6.01 2.70 1.14
C VAL A 314 -6.84 1.69 1.93
N LEU A 315 -8.07 1.41 1.49
CA LEU A 315 -8.97 0.44 2.12
C LEU A 315 -8.43 -0.99 2.06
N HIS A 316 -7.74 -1.36 0.97
CA HIS A 316 -7.05 -2.63 0.86
C HIS A 316 -5.88 -2.75 1.86
N GLU A 317 -5.16 -1.66 2.14
CA GLU A 317 -4.17 -1.64 3.23
C GLU A 317 -4.85 -1.84 4.60
N VAL A 318 -6.01 -1.21 4.84
CA VAL A 318 -6.78 -1.44 6.07
C VAL A 318 -7.17 -2.91 6.21
N MET A 319 -7.74 -3.52 5.17
CA MET A 319 -8.11 -4.93 5.17
C MET A 319 -6.93 -5.85 5.49
N LYS A 320 -5.74 -5.56 4.93
CA LYS A 320 -4.54 -6.38 5.17
C LYS A 320 -3.99 -6.24 6.59
N ARG A 321 -4.02 -5.04 7.16
CA ARG A 321 -3.41 -4.74 8.47
C ARG A 321 -4.39 -4.94 9.63
N CYS A 322 -5.69 -4.92 9.35
CA CYS A 322 -6.78 -5.20 10.26
C CYS A 322 -7.65 -6.36 9.71
N PRO A 323 -7.14 -7.60 9.63
CA PRO A 323 -7.89 -8.73 9.05
C PRO A 323 -9.17 -9.09 9.84
N ASP A 324 -9.23 -8.67 11.11
CA ASP A 324 -10.38 -8.80 11.99
C ASP A 324 -11.51 -7.80 11.67
N PHE A 325 -11.18 -6.70 10.96
CA PHE A 325 -12.11 -5.62 10.71
C PHE A 325 -13.05 -5.91 9.53
N LYS A 326 -14.33 -6.08 9.85
CA LYS A 326 -15.43 -6.42 8.91
C LYS A 326 -16.51 -5.33 8.96
N PRO A 327 -16.39 -4.25 8.18
CA PRO A 327 -17.31 -3.11 8.29
C PRO A 327 -18.71 -3.47 7.80
N THR A 328 -19.72 -3.24 8.64
CA THR A 328 -21.13 -3.48 8.28
C THR A 328 -21.88 -2.20 7.87
N SER A 329 -21.33 -1.05 8.24
CA SER A 329 -21.87 0.27 7.90
C SER A 329 -20.77 1.24 7.49
N ILE A 330 -21.07 2.08 6.50
CA ILE A 330 -20.17 3.12 6.00
C ILE A 330 -20.87 4.48 6.00
N LEU A 331 -20.17 5.51 6.46
CA LEU A 331 -20.54 6.91 6.21
C LEU A 331 -19.46 7.57 5.36
N ASP A 332 -19.85 8.07 4.20
CA ASP A 332 -18.99 8.76 3.26
C ASP A 332 -19.33 10.25 3.27
N TYR A 333 -18.46 11.05 3.88
CA TYR A 333 -18.65 12.50 3.98
C TYR A 333 -18.03 13.21 2.79
N GLY A 334 -18.81 14.07 2.12
CA GLY A 334 -18.42 14.67 0.85
C GLY A 334 -18.33 13.63 -0.26
N SER A 335 -19.31 12.72 -0.31
CA SER A 335 -19.24 11.50 -1.11
C SER A 335 -19.09 11.76 -2.61
N GLY A 336 -19.57 12.91 -3.11
CA GLY A 336 -19.71 13.15 -4.54
C GLY A 336 -20.49 12.00 -5.19
N PRO A 337 -19.96 11.37 -6.26
CA PRO A 337 -20.52 10.17 -6.88
C PRO A 337 -20.19 8.84 -6.15
N ALA A 338 -19.72 8.89 -4.90
CA ALA A 338 -19.40 7.76 -4.02
C ALA A 338 -18.30 6.77 -4.49
N PRO A 339 -17.11 7.24 -4.92
CA PRO A 339 -16.01 6.36 -5.32
C PRO A 339 -15.43 5.53 -4.15
N SER A 340 -15.45 6.06 -2.93
CA SER A 340 -14.99 5.40 -1.70
C SER A 340 -15.90 4.23 -1.32
N VAL A 341 -17.22 4.38 -1.45
CA VAL A 341 -18.21 3.30 -1.25
C VAL A 341 -18.04 2.19 -2.28
N CYS A 342 -17.78 2.55 -3.54
CA CYS A 342 -17.43 1.61 -4.60
C CYS A 342 -16.19 0.80 -4.24
N ALA A 343 -15.12 1.49 -3.85
CA ALA A 343 -13.88 0.85 -3.42
C ALA A 343 -14.06 -0.05 -2.19
N ALA A 344 -14.86 0.37 -1.21
CA ALA A 344 -15.14 -0.44 -0.01
C ALA A 344 -15.85 -1.75 -0.35
N ALA A 345 -16.84 -1.71 -1.25
CA ALA A 345 -17.53 -2.93 -1.66
C ALA A 345 -16.62 -3.89 -2.45
N ASP A 346 -15.72 -3.37 -3.28
CA ASP A 346 -14.75 -4.19 -4.01
C ASP A 346 -13.65 -4.76 -3.08
N VAL A 347 -13.40 -4.15 -1.92
CA VAL A 347 -12.43 -4.64 -0.91
C VAL A 347 -13.05 -5.71 0.01
N TRP A 348 -14.20 -5.42 0.62
CA TRP A 348 -14.80 -6.30 1.65
C TRP A 348 -15.95 -7.17 1.13
N GLY A 349 -16.44 -6.91 -0.09
CA GLY A 349 -17.64 -7.52 -0.62
C GLY A 349 -18.90 -6.73 -0.25
N GLN A 350 -19.72 -6.47 -1.27
CA GLN A 350 -20.95 -5.69 -1.17
C GLN A 350 -21.96 -6.24 -0.14
N ARG A 351 -22.01 -7.57 0.04
CA ARG A 351 -22.95 -8.24 0.97
C ARG A 351 -22.64 -7.97 2.44
N LEU A 352 -21.38 -7.66 2.77
CA LEU A 352 -20.98 -7.38 4.15
C LEU A 352 -21.51 -6.00 4.61
N ILE A 353 -21.54 -5.05 3.68
CA ILE A 353 -21.98 -3.67 3.93
C ILE A 353 -23.51 -3.63 3.84
N LYS A 354 -24.16 -3.46 5.00
CA LYS A 354 -25.63 -3.46 5.11
C LYS A 354 -26.23 -2.07 4.97
N ARG A 355 -25.50 -1.05 5.43
CA ARG A 355 -25.96 0.35 5.46
C ARG A 355 -24.87 1.29 4.93
N VAL A 356 -25.27 2.19 4.04
CA VAL A 356 -24.41 3.23 3.47
C VAL A 356 -25.07 4.58 3.72
N VAL A 357 -24.33 5.54 4.27
CA VAL A 357 -24.77 6.93 4.43
C VAL A 357 -23.84 7.83 3.61
N CYS A 358 -24.35 8.44 2.55
CA CYS A 358 -23.61 9.37 1.71
C CYS A 358 -24.04 10.80 2.03
N VAL A 359 -23.09 11.66 2.42
CA VAL A 359 -23.33 13.09 2.65
C VAL A 359 -22.77 13.89 1.49
N GLU A 360 -23.66 14.43 0.66
CA GLU A 360 -23.30 15.22 -0.52
C GLU A 360 -24.29 16.38 -0.72
N PRO A 361 -23.84 17.64 -0.56
CA PRO A 361 -24.71 18.81 -0.71
C PRO A 361 -25.13 19.06 -2.17
N SER A 362 -24.32 18.71 -3.16
CA SER A 362 -24.66 18.93 -4.57
C SER A 362 -25.74 17.95 -5.03
N LEU A 363 -26.86 18.49 -5.51
CA LEU A 363 -27.95 17.71 -6.11
C LEU A 363 -27.45 16.82 -7.27
N HIS A 364 -26.63 17.39 -8.17
CA HIS A 364 -26.18 16.69 -9.37
C HIS A 364 -25.17 15.59 -9.06
N MET A 365 -24.26 15.81 -8.10
CA MET A 365 -23.37 14.74 -7.64
C MET A 365 -24.12 13.60 -6.95
N LYS A 366 -25.11 13.95 -6.13
CA LYS A 366 -26.00 12.97 -5.49
C LYS A 366 -26.77 12.16 -6.51
N GLN A 367 -27.30 12.77 -7.58
CA GLN A 367 -27.96 12.05 -8.68
C GLN A 367 -26.99 11.07 -9.37
N MET A 368 -25.76 11.50 -9.64
CA MET A 368 -24.73 10.63 -10.21
C MET A 368 -24.39 9.47 -9.28
N GLY A 369 -24.21 9.73 -7.98
CA GLY A 369 -23.95 8.70 -6.99
C GLY A 369 -25.09 7.69 -6.86
N LYS A 370 -26.35 8.15 -6.88
CA LYS A 370 -27.53 7.26 -6.92
C LYS A 370 -27.54 6.35 -8.14
N TYR A 371 -27.15 6.86 -9.31
CA TYR A 371 -27.01 6.05 -10.52
C TYR A 371 -25.87 5.02 -10.41
N ILE A 372 -24.71 5.45 -9.91
CA ILE A 372 -23.55 4.56 -9.72
C ILE A 372 -23.89 3.42 -8.75
N LEU A 373 -24.52 3.75 -7.63
CA LEU A 373 -24.93 2.81 -6.59
C LEU A 373 -26.32 2.18 -6.85
N SER A 374 -26.91 2.30 -8.04
CA SER A 374 -28.26 1.77 -8.32
C SER A 374 -28.38 0.26 -8.10
N ASP A 375 -27.28 -0.47 -8.29
CA ASP A 375 -27.24 -1.93 -8.17
C ASP A 375 -26.70 -2.35 -6.80
N TYR A 376 -26.68 -1.41 -5.83
CA TYR A 376 -26.28 -1.72 -4.47
C TYR A 376 -27.35 -2.46 -3.70
N SER A 377 -26.98 -3.63 -3.17
CA SER A 377 -27.85 -4.41 -2.28
C SER A 377 -28.02 -3.78 -0.90
N ALA A 378 -27.11 -2.88 -0.51
CA ALA A 378 -27.15 -2.18 0.75
C ALA A 378 -28.21 -1.08 0.75
N ASN A 379 -28.76 -0.75 1.92
CA ASN A 379 -29.60 0.44 2.06
C ASN A 379 -28.73 1.70 1.99
N VAL A 380 -28.85 2.48 0.90
CA VAL A 380 -28.07 3.69 0.66
C VAL A 380 -28.89 4.94 0.97
N GLU A 381 -28.58 5.59 2.09
CA GLU A 381 -29.15 6.87 2.48
C GLU A 381 -28.33 8.03 1.89
N TRP A 382 -29.00 8.96 1.21
CA TRP A 382 -28.38 10.18 0.69
C TRP A 382 -28.86 11.40 1.45
N SER A 383 -27.93 12.07 2.13
CA SER A 383 -28.18 13.31 2.84
C SER A 383 -27.41 14.48 2.21
N SER A 384 -27.92 15.70 2.35
CA SER A 384 -27.18 16.91 1.97
C SER A 384 -26.21 17.38 3.06
N GLN A 385 -26.47 17.03 4.32
CA GLN A 385 -25.71 17.47 5.48
C GLN A 385 -25.67 16.37 6.55
N LEU A 386 -24.80 16.50 7.55
CA LEU A 386 -24.84 15.67 8.75
C LEU A 386 -25.93 16.19 9.68
N TYR A 387 -26.91 15.36 10.00
CA TYR A 387 -27.97 15.69 10.96
C TYR A 387 -27.69 15.01 12.32
N ASP A 388 -27.88 15.73 13.42
CA ASP A 388 -27.65 15.21 14.78
C ASP A 388 -28.72 14.21 15.25
N GLY A 389 -29.94 14.27 14.70
CA GLY A 389 -31.03 13.38 15.08
C GLY A 389 -30.84 11.89 14.73
N LYS A 390 -29.87 11.55 13.87
CA LYS A 390 -29.53 10.16 13.52
C LYS A 390 -28.22 9.77 14.22
N ASN A 391 -28.31 9.50 15.52
CA ASN A 391 -27.16 9.14 16.37
C ASN A 391 -26.70 7.69 16.14
N GLN A 392 -26.56 7.30 14.87
CA GLN A 392 -26.16 5.96 14.48
C GLN A 392 -24.65 5.93 14.29
N ARG A 393 -23.98 5.14 15.14
CA ARG A 393 -22.55 4.88 14.98
C ARG A 393 -22.30 4.10 13.68
N GLN A 394 -21.13 4.32 13.10
CA GLN A 394 -20.70 3.74 11.83
C GLN A 394 -19.42 2.94 12.01
N SER A 395 -19.29 1.81 11.31
CA SER A 395 -18.11 0.96 11.38
C SER A 395 -16.91 1.60 10.68
N ILE A 396 -17.14 2.22 9.52
CA ILE A 396 -16.13 2.98 8.78
C ILE A 396 -16.66 4.35 8.36
N ILE A 397 -15.82 5.37 8.49
CA ILE A 397 -16.09 6.73 8.01
C ILE A 397 -15.01 7.13 7.03
N THR A 398 -15.40 7.60 5.84
CA THR A 398 -14.49 8.08 4.79
C THR A 398 -14.64 9.58 4.56
N VAL A 399 -13.51 10.28 4.50
CA VAL A 399 -13.40 11.70 4.15
C VAL A 399 -12.38 11.81 3.02
N SER A 400 -12.85 11.78 1.77
CA SER A 400 -11.98 11.67 0.59
C SER A 400 -12.07 12.92 -0.30
N TYR A 401 -10.97 13.70 -0.37
CA TYR A 401 -10.84 14.93 -1.15
C TYR A 401 -11.82 16.05 -0.75
N VAL A 402 -11.99 16.26 0.57
CA VAL A 402 -12.98 17.19 1.13
C VAL A 402 -12.34 18.37 1.87
N LEU A 403 -11.17 18.19 2.48
CA LEU A 403 -10.59 19.17 3.41
C LEU A 403 -10.23 20.48 2.72
N MET A 404 -9.89 20.40 1.43
CA MET A 404 -9.63 21.56 0.56
C MET A 404 -10.90 22.38 0.21
N HIS A 405 -12.09 21.88 0.50
CA HIS A 405 -13.36 22.59 0.30
C HIS A 405 -13.85 23.32 1.55
N LEU A 406 -13.30 22.97 2.72
CA LEU A 406 -13.65 23.60 3.99
C LEU A 406 -12.78 24.83 4.20
N LYS A 407 -13.41 25.93 4.64
CA LYS A 407 -12.72 27.18 4.96
C LYS A 407 -12.36 27.20 6.44
N GLY A 408 -11.09 27.49 6.76
CA GLY A 408 -10.61 27.57 8.14
C GLY A 408 -10.22 26.22 8.71
N GLN A 409 -9.28 26.24 9.66
CA GLN A 409 -8.80 25.04 10.32
C GLN A 409 -9.82 24.55 11.37
N GLU A 410 -10.50 25.47 12.01
CA GLU A 410 -11.53 25.26 13.03
C GLU A 410 -12.68 24.42 12.46
N ALA A 411 -13.12 24.71 11.23
CA ALA A 411 -14.16 23.94 10.55
C ALA A 411 -13.71 22.50 10.23
N ARG A 412 -12.43 22.31 9.87
CA ARG A 412 -11.84 20.98 9.64
C ARG A 412 -11.78 20.19 10.94
N ASP A 413 -11.34 20.83 12.03
CA ASP A 413 -11.22 20.20 13.34
C ASP A 413 -12.60 19.80 13.90
N LEU A 414 -13.59 20.69 13.80
CA LEU A 414 -14.97 20.43 14.19
C LEU A 414 -15.57 19.25 13.40
N LEU A 415 -15.34 19.20 12.08
CA LEU A 415 -15.77 18.08 11.25
C LEU A 415 -15.17 16.75 11.75
N ILE A 416 -13.85 16.70 11.96
CA ILE A 416 -13.18 15.46 12.39
C ILE A 416 -13.68 15.02 13.76
N ARG A 417 -13.86 15.94 14.72
CA ARG A 417 -14.43 15.61 16.05
C ARG A 417 -15.84 15.06 15.92
N ASN A 418 -16.70 15.69 15.12
CA ASN A 418 -18.07 15.24 14.91
C ASN A 418 -18.15 13.86 14.26
N LEU A 419 -17.28 13.59 13.27
CA LEU A 419 -17.19 12.27 12.64
C LEU A 419 -16.64 11.22 13.60
N TRP A 420 -15.62 11.55 14.40
CA TRP A 420 -15.03 10.66 15.40
C TRP A 420 -16.05 10.20 16.45
N ASN A 421 -16.94 11.11 16.87
CA ASN A 421 -18.03 10.79 17.81
C ASN A 421 -19.07 9.84 17.22
N ARG A 422 -19.20 9.82 15.88
CA ARG A 422 -20.10 8.92 15.14
C ARG A 422 -19.43 7.58 14.77
N LEU A 423 -18.17 7.37 15.13
CA LEU A 423 -17.46 6.13 14.86
C LEU A 423 -17.70 5.10 15.98
N GLU A 424 -17.98 3.86 15.59
CA GLU A 424 -18.05 2.71 16.50
C GLU A 424 -16.73 2.46 17.20
N ASP A 425 -16.76 1.86 18.40
CA ASP A 425 -15.55 1.40 19.06
C ASP A 425 -14.96 0.23 18.23
N GLY A 426 -13.66 0.29 17.93
CA GLY A 426 -13.04 -0.59 16.93
C GLY A 426 -13.20 -0.14 15.48
N GLY A 427 -14.00 0.89 15.22
CA GLY A 427 -14.26 1.45 13.89
C GLY A 427 -13.07 2.21 13.30
N VAL A 428 -13.12 2.51 12.01
CA VAL A 428 -12.03 3.11 11.24
C VAL A 428 -12.45 4.45 10.60
N LEU A 429 -11.67 5.50 10.84
CA LEU A 429 -11.74 6.78 10.13
C LEU A 429 -10.65 6.84 9.05
N VAL A 430 -11.05 7.06 7.81
CA VAL A 430 -10.15 7.19 6.66
C VAL A 430 -10.22 8.61 6.13
N VAL A 431 -9.09 9.31 6.11
CA VAL A 431 -8.96 10.67 5.59
C VAL A 431 -7.97 10.66 4.44
N ILE A 432 -8.39 11.12 3.26
CA ILE A 432 -7.58 11.15 2.04
C ILE A 432 -7.69 12.54 1.43
N GLU A 433 -6.56 13.12 1.02
CA GLU A 433 -6.51 14.41 0.36
C GLU A 433 -5.49 14.40 -0.79
N ALA A 434 -5.54 15.41 -1.66
CA ALA A 434 -4.56 15.58 -2.72
C ALA A 434 -3.12 15.58 -2.19
N GLY A 435 -2.19 14.91 -2.88
CA GLY A 435 -0.80 14.73 -2.45
C GLY A 435 0.06 15.96 -2.70
N THR A 436 -0.43 17.14 -2.29
CA THR A 436 0.23 18.44 -2.39
C THR A 436 0.72 18.89 -1.01
N PRO A 437 1.61 19.90 -0.92
CA PRO A 437 1.98 20.49 0.37
C PRO A 437 0.78 20.90 1.23
N THR A 438 -0.25 21.53 0.65
CA THR A 438 -1.49 21.89 1.37
C THR A 438 -2.28 20.67 1.84
N GLY A 439 -2.47 19.67 0.97
CA GLY A 439 -3.18 18.45 1.36
C GLY A 439 -2.45 17.71 2.49
N PHE A 440 -1.12 17.62 2.43
CA PHE A 440 -0.32 17.10 3.53
C PHE A 440 -0.47 17.93 4.80
N ARG A 441 -0.45 19.27 4.73
CA ARG A 441 -0.65 20.15 5.89
C ARG A 441 -1.96 19.83 6.61
N PHE A 442 -3.06 19.62 5.88
CA PHE A 442 -4.35 19.27 6.50
C PHE A 442 -4.33 17.88 7.14
N ILE A 443 -3.79 16.88 6.44
CA ILE A 443 -3.65 15.52 6.98
C ILE A 443 -2.75 15.51 8.22
N HIS A 444 -1.67 16.29 8.18
CA HIS A 444 -0.73 16.44 9.28
C HIS A 444 -1.38 17.10 10.49
N HIS A 445 -2.11 18.21 10.31
CA HIS A 445 -2.84 18.86 11.41
C HIS A 445 -3.84 17.91 12.06
N ILE A 446 -4.62 17.16 11.26
CA ILE A 446 -5.55 16.15 11.80
C ILE A 446 -4.80 15.10 12.61
N ARG A 447 -3.62 14.66 12.15
CA ARG A 447 -2.78 13.73 12.90
C ARG A 447 -2.35 14.31 14.25
N GLU A 448 -1.97 15.58 14.30
CA GLU A 448 -1.61 16.27 15.55
C GLU A 448 -2.82 16.43 16.47
N LEU A 449 -3.99 16.75 15.92
CA LEU A 449 -5.26 16.79 16.65
C LEU A 449 -5.51 15.47 17.41
N PHE A 450 -5.31 14.32 16.75
CA PHE A 450 -5.41 13.02 17.40
C PHE A 450 -4.40 12.84 18.54
N ILE A 451 -3.13 13.18 18.32
CA ILE A 451 -2.07 12.97 19.33
C ILE A 451 -2.22 13.92 20.53
N MET A 452 -2.62 15.18 20.30
CA MET A 452 -2.65 16.21 21.34
C MET A 452 -3.95 16.21 22.12
N GLN A 453 -5.09 15.99 21.45
CA GLN A 453 -6.41 16.26 22.04
C GLN A 453 -7.23 15.00 22.30
N LEU A 454 -6.82 13.84 21.78
CA LEU A 454 -7.49 12.57 22.05
C LEU A 454 -6.58 11.65 22.88
N PRO A 455 -7.14 10.92 23.87
CA PRO A 455 -6.31 10.10 24.75
C PRO A 455 -5.69 8.93 23.98
N ASN A 456 -4.41 8.64 24.25
CA ASN A 456 -3.59 7.61 23.57
C ASN A 456 -4.17 6.18 23.61
N LYS A 457 -5.17 5.90 24.44
CA LYS A 457 -5.87 4.59 24.50
C LYS A 457 -7.17 4.55 23.66
N ALA A 458 -7.64 5.70 23.18
CA ALA A 458 -8.86 5.80 22.39
C ALA A 458 -8.63 5.61 20.90
N PHE A 459 -7.38 5.59 20.42
CA PHE A 459 -7.08 5.42 19.02
C PHE A 459 -5.68 4.85 18.78
N HIS A 460 -5.45 4.39 17.56
CA HIS A 460 -4.11 4.17 17.01
C HIS A 460 -4.10 4.44 15.50
N PHE A 461 -2.94 4.75 14.94
CA PHE A 461 -2.79 4.93 13.50
C PHE A 461 -2.62 3.58 12.80
N VAL A 462 -3.50 3.25 11.86
CA VAL A 462 -3.35 2.05 11.02
C VAL A 462 -2.32 2.32 9.91
N ALA A 463 -2.45 3.46 9.24
CA ALA A 463 -1.59 3.87 8.13
C ALA A 463 -1.65 5.39 7.94
N PRO A 464 -0.70 6.02 7.22
CA PRO A 464 0.57 5.46 6.75
C PRO A 464 1.68 5.48 7.82
N CYS A 465 1.50 6.28 8.87
CA CYS A 465 2.51 6.51 9.89
C CYS A 465 2.81 5.24 10.71
N PRO A 466 4.09 4.84 10.85
CA PRO A 466 4.46 3.70 11.68
C PRO A 466 4.63 4.06 13.18
N HIS A 467 4.23 5.27 13.58
CA HIS A 467 4.39 5.79 14.94
C HIS A 467 3.38 6.91 15.27
N GLU A 468 3.09 7.07 16.57
CA GLU A 468 2.24 8.10 17.18
C GLU A 468 3.01 9.35 17.68
N SER A 469 4.26 9.54 17.27
CA SER A 469 5.10 10.68 17.70
C SER A 469 5.05 11.89 16.73
N MET A 470 6.02 12.80 16.76
CA MET A 470 6.15 13.84 15.73
C MET A 470 6.45 13.27 14.33
N CYS A 471 5.84 13.84 13.29
CA CYS A 471 6.18 13.49 11.91
C CYS A 471 7.55 14.10 11.51
N PRO A 472 8.56 13.30 11.16
CA PRO A 472 9.89 13.83 10.83
C PRO A 472 9.92 14.71 9.57
N LEU A 473 8.99 14.52 8.63
CA LEU A 473 8.90 15.39 7.46
C LEU A 473 8.38 16.79 7.80
N ALA A 474 7.48 16.89 8.77
CA ALA A 474 6.93 18.17 9.22
C ALA A 474 7.91 18.97 10.12
N THR A 475 8.98 18.35 10.60
CA THR A 475 10.03 19.04 11.35
C THR A 475 10.75 20.12 10.53
N THR A 476 10.78 19.98 9.20
CA THR A 476 11.68 20.77 8.35
C THR A 476 10.99 21.78 7.47
N GLY A 477 9.71 21.55 7.21
CA GLY A 477 8.94 22.29 6.21
C GLY A 477 9.38 22.08 4.75
N ARG A 478 10.47 21.33 4.48
CA ARG A 478 11.12 21.20 3.16
C ARG A 478 10.46 20.18 2.22
N ASP A 479 9.81 19.16 2.77
CA ASP A 479 9.14 18.08 2.03
C ASP A 479 7.82 17.69 2.71
N TRP A 480 6.99 16.92 2.01
CA TRP A 480 5.68 16.48 2.51
C TRP A 480 5.45 14.99 2.28
N CYS A 481 4.74 14.36 3.22
CA CYS A 481 4.39 12.94 3.12
C CYS A 481 3.25 12.74 2.13
N HIS A 482 3.53 12.09 1.01
CA HIS A 482 2.54 11.75 -0.02
C HIS A 482 2.90 10.42 -0.68
N PHE A 483 1.97 9.91 -1.48
CA PHE A 483 2.08 8.67 -2.24
C PHE A 483 1.47 8.85 -3.63
N HIS A 484 1.63 7.85 -4.49
CA HIS A 484 0.90 7.81 -5.77
C HIS A 484 0.19 6.49 -6.00
N GLN A 485 -0.93 6.54 -6.71
CA GLN A 485 -1.65 5.37 -7.18
C GLN A 485 -1.90 5.47 -8.69
N GLY A 486 -1.52 4.44 -9.42
CA GLY A 486 -1.77 4.35 -10.85
C GLY A 486 -3.17 3.83 -11.12
N VAL A 487 -3.87 4.39 -12.11
CA VAL A 487 -5.17 3.91 -12.59
C VAL A 487 -5.21 3.90 -14.11
N LYS A 488 -5.83 2.88 -14.70
CA LYS A 488 -6.11 2.87 -16.14
C LYS A 488 -7.29 3.81 -16.43
N ARG A 489 -7.07 4.76 -17.33
CA ARG A 489 -8.09 5.73 -17.77
C ARG A 489 -9.21 5.03 -18.54
N LEU A 490 -10.35 5.72 -18.64
CA LEU A 490 -11.36 5.37 -19.61
C LEU A 490 -10.77 5.40 -21.03
N PRO A 491 -11.26 4.57 -21.96
CA PRO A 491 -10.74 4.57 -23.32
C PRO A 491 -10.92 5.92 -24.01
N HIS A 492 -9.91 6.34 -24.76
CA HIS A 492 -9.86 7.67 -25.37
C HIS A 492 -10.98 7.94 -26.39
N TYR A 493 -11.48 6.88 -27.04
CA TYR A 493 -12.63 6.98 -27.94
C TYR A 493 -13.93 7.30 -27.18
N VAL A 494 -14.03 6.95 -25.89
CA VAL A 494 -15.15 7.37 -25.03
C VAL A 494 -14.93 8.79 -24.53
N TYR A 495 -13.75 9.08 -23.96
CA TYR A 495 -13.45 10.37 -23.34
C TYR A 495 -11.97 10.72 -23.53
N ASN A 496 -11.71 11.84 -24.20
CA ASN A 496 -10.36 12.34 -24.49
C ASN A 496 -9.75 12.96 -23.23
N LYS A 497 -8.77 12.26 -22.64
CA LYS A 497 -8.01 12.73 -21.49
C LYS A 497 -6.52 12.47 -21.65
N GLY A 498 -5.76 13.54 -21.86
CA GLY A 498 -4.30 13.50 -21.97
C GLY A 498 -3.83 12.79 -23.24
N SER A 499 -2.57 12.32 -23.25
CA SER A 499 -2.00 11.63 -24.41
C SER A 499 -2.67 10.27 -24.66
N GLN A 500 -3.00 10.00 -25.92
CA GLN A 500 -3.50 8.69 -26.40
C GLN A 500 -2.52 7.55 -26.11
N ALA A 501 -1.20 7.79 -26.21
CA ALA A 501 -0.18 6.77 -25.95
C ALA A 501 -0.07 6.39 -24.46
N ARG A 502 -0.58 7.24 -23.55
CA ARG A 502 -0.54 7.01 -22.09
C ARG A 502 -1.94 6.76 -21.56
N HIS A 503 -2.34 5.49 -21.50
CA HIS A 503 -3.63 5.07 -20.92
C HIS A 503 -3.64 4.98 -19.40
N VAL A 504 -2.52 5.25 -18.73
CA VAL A 504 -2.40 5.23 -17.27
C VAL A 504 -2.28 6.66 -16.74
N GLU A 505 -3.02 6.95 -15.68
CA GLU A 505 -2.91 8.16 -14.89
C GLU A 505 -2.34 7.84 -13.51
N TRP A 506 -1.57 8.76 -12.95
CA TRP A 506 -0.99 8.65 -11.62
C TRP A 506 -1.58 9.74 -10.74
N GLU A 507 -2.34 9.33 -9.72
CA GLU A 507 -2.93 10.22 -8.73
C GLU A 507 -1.99 10.32 -7.54
N LYS A 508 -1.57 11.55 -7.18
CA LYS A 508 -0.82 11.79 -5.94
C LYS A 508 -1.77 12.10 -4.80
N PHE A 509 -1.57 11.48 -3.65
CA PHE A 509 -2.44 11.64 -2.49
C PHE A 509 -1.66 11.59 -1.17
N SER A 510 -2.19 12.25 -0.15
CA SER A 510 -1.79 12.12 1.25
C SER A 510 -2.97 11.52 2.00
N PHE A 511 -2.72 10.67 3.00
CA PHE A 511 -3.81 10.01 3.72
C PHE A 511 -3.44 9.74 5.17
N LEU A 512 -4.47 9.50 5.98
CA LEU A 512 -4.38 9.07 7.37
C LEU A 512 -5.52 8.11 7.65
N VAL A 513 -5.21 6.97 8.26
CA VAL A 513 -6.18 5.99 8.72
C VAL A 513 -6.03 5.85 10.23
N VAL A 514 -7.11 6.11 10.94
CA VAL A 514 -7.18 6.04 12.40
C VAL A 514 -8.21 4.99 12.78
N ARG A 515 -7.84 4.06 13.68
CA ARG A 515 -8.79 3.10 14.25
C ARG A 515 -9.08 3.48 15.69
N LYS A 516 -10.35 3.41 16.08
CA LYS A 516 -10.81 3.71 17.44
C LYS A 516 -10.57 2.53 18.36
N GLY A 517 -9.91 2.78 19.48
CA GLY A 517 -9.48 1.78 20.44
C GLY A 517 -7.98 1.44 20.36
N GLU A 518 -7.59 0.52 21.23
CA GLU A 518 -6.19 0.12 21.43
C GLU A 518 -5.63 -0.65 20.23
N GLY A 519 -4.42 -0.30 19.81
CA GLY A 519 -3.68 -0.90 18.72
C GLY A 519 -2.43 -1.66 19.14
N PRO A 520 -1.76 -2.34 18.19
CA PRO A 520 -0.64 -3.23 18.50
C PRO A 520 0.56 -2.54 19.16
N ARG A 521 0.86 -1.28 18.81
CA ARG A 521 1.97 -0.50 19.42
C ARG A 521 1.72 -0.08 20.87
N GLN A 522 0.47 -0.15 21.35
CA GLN A 522 0.12 0.11 22.75
C GLN A 522 0.15 -1.17 23.57
N LYS A 523 -0.17 -2.31 22.93
CA LYS A 523 -0.15 -3.65 23.54
C LYS A 523 1.27 -4.22 23.68
N TYR A 524 2.10 -4.03 22.66
CA TYR A 524 3.42 -4.66 22.56
C TYR A 524 4.53 -3.60 22.50
N SER A 525 5.64 -3.88 23.18
CA SER A 525 6.80 -2.98 23.21
C SER A 525 7.73 -3.16 22.01
N LYS A 526 7.83 -4.39 21.50
CA LYS A 526 8.68 -4.78 20.38
C LYS A 526 7.88 -5.56 19.33
N GLU A 527 8.41 -5.58 18.11
CA GLU A 527 7.85 -6.38 17.00
C GLU A 527 7.81 -7.88 17.33
N GLU A 528 8.85 -8.38 18.01
CA GLU A 528 9.01 -9.80 18.35
C GLU A 528 7.89 -10.33 19.24
N ASP A 529 7.35 -9.46 20.12
CA ASP A 529 6.27 -9.77 21.06
C ASP A 529 4.91 -9.92 20.36
N ALA A 530 4.75 -9.38 19.14
CA ALA A 530 3.50 -9.40 18.42
C ALA A 530 3.24 -10.80 17.82
N LEU A 531 2.02 -11.31 18.05
CA LEU A 531 1.63 -12.68 17.75
C LEU A 531 1.37 -12.90 16.25
N THR A 532 0.64 -11.98 15.62
CA THR A 532 0.24 -12.10 14.22
C THR A 532 1.13 -11.28 13.28
N ALA A 533 1.23 -11.69 12.01
CA ALA A 533 1.89 -10.89 10.99
C ALA A 533 1.28 -9.48 10.88
N ALA A 534 -0.06 -9.39 10.96
CA ALA A 534 -0.82 -8.15 10.98
C ALA A 534 -0.34 -7.19 12.08
N GLU A 535 -0.23 -7.66 13.32
CA GLU A 535 0.27 -6.85 14.45
C GLU A 535 1.73 -6.46 14.28
N ARG A 536 2.59 -7.38 13.79
CA ARG A 536 4.01 -7.08 13.49
C ARG A 536 4.17 -5.94 12.49
N SER A 537 3.25 -5.84 11.52
CA SER A 537 3.30 -4.76 10.51
C SER A 537 3.25 -3.34 11.09
N TYR A 538 2.74 -3.17 12.32
CA TYR A 538 2.67 -1.87 12.97
C TYR A 538 4.04 -1.34 13.41
N PHE A 539 5.06 -2.19 13.48
CA PHE A 539 6.43 -1.82 13.85
C PHE A 539 7.33 -1.56 12.64
N TRP A 540 6.89 -1.92 11.43
CA TRP A 540 7.70 -1.80 10.24
C TRP A 540 7.75 -0.36 9.69
N PRO A 541 8.94 0.16 9.36
CA PRO A 541 9.09 1.44 8.68
C PRO A 541 8.25 1.55 7.39
N ARG A 542 7.82 2.78 7.06
CA ARG A 542 7.08 3.13 5.84
C ARG A 542 8.03 3.74 4.82
N LEU A 543 8.04 3.23 3.59
CA LEU A 543 8.77 3.86 2.49
C LEU A 543 8.05 5.13 2.02
N LEU A 544 8.69 6.27 2.19
CA LEU A 544 8.12 7.59 1.85
C LEU A 544 8.54 8.12 0.49
N MET A 545 9.48 7.46 -0.19
CA MET A 545 9.92 7.85 -1.54
C MET A 545 10.02 6.62 -2.46
N PRO A 546 9.94 6.82 -3.78
CA PRO A 546 10.24 5.76 -4.74
C PRO A 546 11.65 5.18 -4.53
N PRO A 547 11.81 3.84 -4.51
CA PRO A 547 13.11 3.22 -4.31
C PRO A 547 14.04 3.51 -5.50
N ILE A 548 15.28 3.91 -5.22
CA ILE A 548 16.30 4.18 -6.24
C ILE A 548 17.11 2.91 -6.48
N LYS A 549 17.00 2.38 -7.69
CA LYS A 549 17.53 1.07 -8.09
C LYS A 549 18.85 1.24 -8.84
N ALA A 550 19.97 1.02 -8.16
CA ALA A 550 21.32 1.05 -8.75
C ALA A 550 21.87 -0.36 -9.05
N GLY A 551 23.06 -0.44 -9.66
CA GLY A 551 23.80 -1.69 -9.82
C GLY A 551 24.26 -2.23 -8.46
N GLY A 552 23.87 -3.45 -8.12
CA GLY A 552 24.30 -4.12 -6.88
C GLY A 552 23.72 -3.58 -5.56
N HIS A 553 22.99 -2.46 -5.56
CA HIS A 553 22.34 -1.91 -4.37
C HIS A 553 21.03 -1.16 -4.69
N THR A 554 20.22 -0.90 -3.66
CA THR A 554 18.98 -0.10 -3.73
C THR A 554 18.94 0.86 -2.55
N LEU A 555 18.63 2.13 -2.81
CA LEU A 555 18.38 3.12 -1.77
C LEU A 555 16.87 3.19 -1.53
N VAL A 556 16.46 3.13 -0.27
CA VAL A 556 15.08 3.31 0.16
C VAL A 556 15.00 4.34 1.27
N ASP A 557 14.10 5.31 1.15
CA ASP A 557 13.87 6.34 2.17
C ASP A 557 12.68 5.92 3.03
N ALA A 558 12.93 5.70 4.33
CA ALA A 558 11.98 5.08 5.25
C ALA A 558 11.72 5.97 6.46
N CYS A 559 10.44 6.18 6.76
CA CYS A 559 9.98 6.72 8.03
C CYS A 559 9.83 5.58 9.03
N SER A 560 10.41 5.72 10.22
CA SER A 560 10.47 4.67 11.23
C SER A 560 10.17 5.23 12.61
N ALA A 561 9.64 4.37 13.48
CA ALA A 561 9.49 4.69 14.89
C ALA A 561 10.86 4.97 15.54
N PRO A 562 10.93 5.83 16.58
CA PRO A 562 9.83 6.65 17.07
C PRO A 562 9.51 7.82 16.14
N ASN A 563 10.46 8.51 15.52
CA ASN A 563 10.25 9.74 14.73
C ASN A 563 11.39 9.97 13.72
N ASN A 564 11.88 8.92 13.09
CA ASN A 564 13.10 8.99 12.29
C ASN A 564 12.80 8.86 10.78
N PHE A 565 13.44 9.69 9.97
CA PHE A 565 13.41 9.58 8.51
C PHE A 565 14.83 9.35 7.97
N GLU A 566 15.07 8.17 7.43
CA GLU A 566 16.42 7.71 7.08
C GLU A 566 16.48 7.05 5.71
N ARG A 567 17.66 7.11 5.08
CA ARG A 567 17.94 6.39 3.82
C ARG A 567 18.71 5.11 4.12
N LEU A 568 18.10 3.99 3.77
CA LEU A 568 18.68 2.67 3.92
C LEU A 568 19.37 2.24 2.61
N SER A 569 20.63 1.79 2.70
CA SER A 569 21.37 1.24 1.56
C SER A 569 21.39 -0.30 1.59
N VAL A 570 20.54 -0.87 0.75
CA VAL A 570 20.34 -2.32 0.65
C VAL A 570 21.22 -2.87 -0.47
N SER A 571 22.35 -3.49 -0.12
CA SER A 571 23.30 -4.05 -1.08
C SER A 571 23.18 -5.57 -1.23
N LYS A 572 23.50 -6.07 -2.42
CA LYS A 572 23.53 -7.50 -2.75
C LYS A 572 24.62 -8.27 -1.99
N ALA A 573 25.73 -7.61 -1.66
CA ALA A 573 26.91 -8.23 -1.03
C ALA A 573 26.74 -8.53 0.47
N LYS A 574 25.64 -8.11 1.10
CA LYS A 574 25.40 -8.30 2.54
C LYS A 574 24.67 -9.63 2.81
N PRO A 575 24.81 -10.22 4.02
CA PRO A 575 24.32 -11.57 4.37
C PRO A 575 22.78 -11.77 4.39
N HIS A 576 21.97 -10.80 3.93
CA HIS A 576 20.51 -10.94 3.81
C HIS A 576 20.07 -10.70 2.37
N THR A 577 20.32 -11.68 1.50
CA THR A 577 19.92 -11.67 0.09
C THR A 577 18.41 -11.44 -0.09
N MET A 578 17.59 -11.88 0.87
CA MET A 578 16.13 -11.64 0.85
C MET A 578 15.77 -10.16 0.92
N GLY A 579 16.38 -9.39 1.81
CA GLY A 579 16.13 -7.95 1.92
C GLY A 579 16.51 -7.19 0.64
N TYR A 580 17.62 -7.57 0.00
CA TYR A 580 18.00 -7.01 -1.31
C TYR A 580 17.00 -7.38 -2.42
N ARG A 581 16.56 -8.64 -2.49
CA ARG A 581 15.54 -9.05 -3.47
C ARG A 581 14.22 -8.31 -3.23
N PHE A 582 13.84 -8.10 -1.97
CA PHE A 582 12.65 -7.35 -1.59
C PHE A 582 12.78 -5.87 -1.97
N SER A 583 13.91 -5.20 -1.69
CA SER A 583 14.12 -3.79 -2.06
C SER A 583 14.03 -3.53 -3.58
N ARG A 584 14.31 -4.54 -4.41
CA ARG A 584 14.13 -4.42 -5.87
C ARG A 584 12.67 -4.47 -6.31
N LYS A 585 11.77 -4.97 -5.47
CA LYS A 585 10.34 -5.17 -5.75
C LYS A 585 9.43 -4.14 -5.07
N VAL A 586 9.84 -3.58 -3.94
CA VAL A 586 9.05 -2.57 -3.22
C VAL A 586 8.68 -1.38 -4.11
N MET A 587 7.58 -0.75 -3.74
CA MET A 587 7.03 0.45 -4.34
C MET A 587 6.91 1.55 -3.28
N TRP A 588 6.64 2.76 -3.76
CA TRP A 588 6.42 3.91 -2.90
C TRP A 588 5.16 3.73 -2.06
N GLY A 589 5.35 3.69 -0.73
CA GLY A 589 4.31 3.43 0.25
C GLY A 589 4.26 2.00 0.78
N ASP A 590 5.25 1.14 0.47
CA ASP A 590 5.38 -0.20 1.09
C ASP A 590 6.01 -0.16 2.48
N LEU A 591 5.76 -1.21 3.27
CA LEU A 591 6.40 -1.43 4.57
C LEU A 591 7.79 -2.04 4.34
N TRP A 592 8.73 -1.70 5.21
CA TRP A 592 10.08 -2.27 5.21
C TRP A 592 10.30 -3.15 6.44
N ARG A 593 10.10 -4.47 6.30
CA ARG A 593 10.19 -5.44 7.41
C ARG A 593 11.60 -6.00 7.69
N PHE A 594 12.61 -5.57 6.96
CA PHE A 594 13.98 -6.11 7.08
C PHE A 594 14.82 -5.21 7.99
N PRO A 595 15.82 -5.77 8.71
CA PRO A 595 16.65 -4.99 9.61
C PRO A 595 17.35 -3.82 8.90
N LYS A 596 17.50 -2.71 9.64
CA LYS A 596 18.17 -1.49 9.18
C LYS A 596 19.63 -1.82 8.84
N ARG A 597 20.02 -1.77 7.56
CA ARG A 597 21.40 -2.10 7.14
C ARG A 597 22.07 -0.93 6.43
N VAL A 598 23.17 -0.46 7.03
CA VAL A 598 23.96 0.75 6.69
C VAL A 598 23.08 1.97 6.54
N ASN A 599 22.94 2.66 7.68
CA ASN A 599 22.30 3.94 7.78
C ASN A 599 23.26 5.01 7.25
N ARG A 600 22.94 5.61 6.09
CA ARG A 600 23.42 6.97 5.86
C ARG A 600 22.38 7.86 6.51
N ARG A 601 22.66 8.29 7.75
CA ARG A 601 21.75 9.13 8.57
C ARG A 601 21.26 10.36 7.78
N ASN A 602 22.07 10.83 6.85
CA ASN A 602 21.87 12.08 6.15
C ASN A 602 21.36 11.83 4.72
N ALA A 603 20.17 11.23 4.58
CA ALA A 603 19.54 11.12 3.26
C ALA A 603 19.41 12.49 2.59
N ARG A 604 19.00 13.49 3.38
CA ARG A 604 18.77 14.90 2.99
C ARG A 604 18.84 15.89 4.19
N GLU A 605 19.45 15.51 5.32
CA GLU A 605 19.58 16.34 6.55
C GLU A 605 18.31 17.08 6.94
N TYR A 606 17.29 16.33 7.32
CA TYR A 606 16.00 16.91 7.67
C TYR A 606 16.02 17.52 9.07
N VAL A 607 16.46 16.79 10.08
CA VAL A 607 16.32 17.25 11.47
C VAL A 607 17.68 17.74 11.98
N PRO A 608 17.85 19.04 12.31
CA PRO A 608 19.05 19.52 12.98
C PRO A 608 19.31 18.73 14.27
N ASP A 609 20.57 18.47 14.61
CA ASP A 609 20.92 17.65 15.78
C ASP A 609 20.33 18.20 17.10
N GLU A 610 20.21 19.52 17.21
CA GLU A 610 19.56 20.18 18.33
C GLU A 610 18.08 19.82 18.45
N THR A 611 17.33 19.91 17.34
CA THR A 611 15.93 19.50 17.28
C THR A 611 15.79 18.04 17.65
N LYS A 612 16.66 17.17 17.10
CA LYS A 612 16.65 15.73 17.40
C LYS A 612 16.81 15.45 18.90
N ARG A 613 17.79 16.08 19.56
CA ARG A 613 18.00 15.98 21.02
C ARG A 613 16.80 16.49 21.81
N HIS A 614 16.11 17.54 21.35
CA HIS A 614 14.87 18.00 21.96
C HIS A 614 13.74 16.97 21.83
N LEU A 615 13.55 16.39 20.65
CA LEU A 615 12.49 15.39 20.42
C LEU A 615 12.75 14.11 21.22
N GLU A 616 14.01 13.69 21.31
CA GLU A 616 14.42 12.53 22.12
C GLU A 616 14.13 12.78 23.60
N ARG A 617 14.36 13.99 24.13
CA ARG A 617 13.95 14.36 25.50
C ARG A 617 12.43 14.29 25.69
N LEU A 618 11.63 14.83 24.76
CA LEU A 618 10.18 14.77 24.84
C LEU A 618 9.66 13.33 24.76
N ALA A 619 10.21 12.53 23.85
CA ALA A 619 9.87 11.11 23.71
C ALA A 619 10.23 10.32 24.98
N LYS A 620 11.40 10.58 25.57
CA LYS A 620 11.83 9.97 26.84
C LYS A 620 10.88 10.37 27.97
N LYS A 621 10.54 11.65 28.10
CA LYS A 621 9.58 12.16 29.10
C LYS A 621 8.18 11.56 28.90
N ALA A 622 7.71 11.46 27.66
CA ALA A 622 6.43 10.82 27.35
C ALA A 622 6.45 9.32 27.67
N TYR A 623 7.55 8.63 27.37
CA TYR A 623 7.74 7.21 27.69
C TYR A 623 7.85 6.96 29.19
N GLU A 624 8.56 7.83 29.92
CA GLU A 624 8.62 7.85 31.39
C GLU A 624 7.25 8.14 32.00
N ASN A 625 6.44 9.04 31.42
CA ASN A 625 5.06 9.28 31.86
C ASN A 625 4.14 8.08 31.57
N ILE A 626 4.36 7.36 30.46
CA ILE A 626 3.63 6.12 30.12
C ILE A 626 4.00 4.99 31.11
N ARG A 627 5.27 4.88 31.51
CA ARG A 627 5.76 3.88 32.48
C ARG A 627 5.51 4.29 33.94
N GLY A 628 5.46 5.60 34.22
CA GLY A 628 5.42 6.23 35.53
C GLY A 628 4.05 6.27 36.21
N LYS A 629 3.30 5.15 36.15
CA LYS A 629 2.31 4.77 37.17
C LYS A 629 2.58 3.40 37.80
N LYS A 630 3.68 2.72 37.46
CA LYS A 630 4.15 1.55 38.20
C LYS A 630 5.69 1.55 38.30
N GLY A 631 6.19 1.78 39.51
CA GLY A 631 7.52 1.33 39.93
C GLY A 631 8.58 2.42 40.05
N ARG A 632 9.11 2.54 41.27
CA ARG A 632 10.14 3.45 41.77
C ARG A 632 11.56 2.96 41.41
N GLU A 633 12.49 3.93 41.33
CA GLU A 633 13.94 3.86 41.59
C GLU A 633 14.81 2.79 40.88
N VAL A 634 15.58 3.24 39.88
CA VAL A 634 16.96 2.77 39.65
C VAL A 634 17.81 4.01 39.31
N GLY A 635 18.66 4.43 40.23
CA GLY A 635 19.63 5.50 40.01
C GLY A 635 20.85 4.97 39.29
N THR A 636 21.15 5.49 38.09
CA THR A 636 22.44 5.32 37.45
C THR A 636 23.42 6.36 37.99
N THR A 637 24.53 5.86 38.55
CA THR A 637 25.59 6.65 39.18
C THR A 637 26.43 7.39 38.13
N LYS A 638 26.99 8.54 38.54
CA LYS A 638 27.81 9.48 37.73
C LYS A 638 29.06 8.88 37.05
N GLU A 639 29.35 7.60 37.23
CA GLU A 639 30.57 6.95 36.73
C GLU A 639 30.42 6.43 35.30
N GLU A 640 29.23 5.97 34.89
CA GLU A 640 28.98 5.49 33.51
C GLU A 640 29.11 6.62 32.46
N PHE A 641 28.85 7.87 32.86
CA PHE A 641 29.00 9.05 31.98
C PHE A 641 30.46 9.44 31.71
N LYS A 642 31.42 8.92 32.48
CA LYS A 642 32.85 9.21 32.29
C LYS A 642 33.53 8.22 31.35
N GLU A 643 33.02 7.01 31.21
CA GLU A 643 33.56 6.02 30.25
C GLU A 643 33.17 6.36 28.80
N GLU A 644 31.95 6.84 28.57
CA GLU A 644 31.49 7.23 27.22
C GLU A 644 32.29 8.39 26.61
N LYS A 645 32.81 9.31 27.45
CA LYS A 645 33.67 10.42 27.00
C LYS A 645 35.13 10.02 26.72
N ARG A 646 35.58 8.86 27.21
CA ARG A 646 36.94 8.37 26.95
C ARG A 646 37.06 7.68 25.60
N ASP A 647 35.97 7.10 25.09
CA ASP A 647 35.96 6.47 23.76
C ASP A 647 35.84 7.48 22.61
N GLU A 648 35.18 8.63 22.83
CA GLU A 648 35.08 9.69 21.80
C GLU A 648 36.43 10.41 21.52
N SER A 649 37.36 10.44 22.47
CA SER A 649 38.66 11.08 22.28
C SER A 649 39.71 10.21 21.59
N LEU A 650 39.46 8.89 21.46
CA LEU A 650 40.38 7.96 20.80
C LEU A 650 40.10 7.78 19.30
N HIS A 651 39.00 8.30 18.77
CA HIS A 651 38.61 8.11 17.36
C HIS A 651 38.90 9.30 16.43
N TYR A 652 39.44 10.40 16.95
CA TYR A 652 39.95 11.52 16.15
C TYR A 652 41.39 11.84 16.55
N GLY A 653 42.31 11.01 16.06
CA GLY A 653 43.75 11.20 16.17
C GLY A 653 44.43 10.92 14.82
N LYS A 654 44.83 12.02 14.16
CA LYS A 654 45.52 12.18 12.87
C LYS A 654 44.69 12.08 11.59
#